data_AF-U5VYB9-F1
#
_entry.id   AF-U5VYB9-F1
#
_cell.length_a   1.000
_cell.length_b   1.000
_cell.length_c   1.000
_cell.angle_alpha   90.00
_cell.angle_beta   90.00
_cell.angle_gamma   90.00
#
_symmetry.space_group_name_H-M   'P 1'
#
loop_
_entity.id
_entity.type
_entity.pdbx_description
1 polymer ?
#
loop_
_entity_poly.entity_id
_entity_poly.type
_entity_poly.pdbx_seq_one_letter_code
_entity_poly.pdbx_strand_id
1 'polypeptide(L)'
;MINAYLDGGDSVTVAAGELAVALSPAAFVEPALIRAVRLEALPHLSVEAEADLWVSPLILDRTPEGLSFLPDVLPLLHQRLRSWLDEGGARALRARRAAAVILRRDAPELRLVAERVTWWALSIPDERLAAARIDDALAPVVIALQQADRGVARWVRRTLPTLPQSAHAAATVREARVRASSLTSRPIESPATAPSEPDPPRIEVAVRRRGGTLQLGAFPAKTAQGIEMPATQPLWVEVVAGGRTRVVTFRPGDTRSVDVGRGPVELRTLSGDVYRLDAVKSSAPGPADPFIGEKDIVVVIPALFGSELSRGDEIIWAGDRDTLRQLRAVRNHTAHSDGRVVPSGLLRSPLLIPGLWSLGGYRRLWTALAARAGVQEHRNLVAFTWDWRFDLQVAAQRLLETVERRLAEWRDKGGGDRESRVVLIGHGEGGLIASHYLGMLGGWDRTRLFVPIGTPFRGTLRALEFLTNGASIDPVLVDFLQGLSPLHQVVPIDPVVDLGTGILARPSDVDLPRYGVGNSRFLDEIAGPPSPPASSVVAPIVGIGQATAATAQLVSGRLRIRTNADGDSVVSIASGQPPYQVDDRRIFFAPGRQGYLPSDPRVIDYLSALLDARDVSSLGRTRTPSAPLTASIAIADHFRAGEPVTGILRAEGRSDIMLHVSEVHTDRRVLERRIVLRNDQTPFTLNLPAAPGLLLRASVVVDGRPVADADFMIVPPDPDSLA
;
A
#
# COMPACT_ATOMS: atom_id res chain seq x y z
N MET A 1 5.90 9.88 -43.58
CA MET A 1 6.56 8.55 -43.51
C MET A 1 5.54 7.41 -43.56
N ILE A 2 4.52 7.38 -42.70
CA ILE A 2 3.48 6.32 -42.68
C ILE A 2 2.60 6.31 -43.94
N ASN A 3 2.08 7.47 -44.39
CA ASN A 3 1.35 7.53 -45.67
C ASN A 3 2.23 7.08 -46.84
N ALA A 4 3.51 7.50 -46.88
CA ALA A 4 4.46 7.04 -47.90
C ALA A 4 4.78 5.52 -47.84
N TYR A 5 4.63 4.88 -46.68
CA TYR A 5 4.73 3.41 -46.54
C TYR A 5 3.45 2.73 -47.04
N LEU A 6 2.28 3.27 -46.67
CA LEU A 6 0.98 2.74 -47.09
C LEU A 6 0.62 3.07 -48.56
N ASP A 7 1.31 4.03 -49.17
CA ASP A 7 1.16 4.48 -50.57
C ASP A 7 2.42 4.18 -51.43
N GLY A 8 3.43 3.50 -50.86
CA GLY A 8 4.74 3.25 -51.49
C GLY A 8 4.72 2.19 -52.59
N GLY A 9 5.53 2.41 -53.64
CA GLY A 9 5.40 1.79 -54.98
C GLY A 9 5.89 0.35 -55.20
N ASP A 10 6.36 -0.39 -54.17
CA ASP A 10 6.72 -1.81 -54.31
C ASP A 10 5.59 -2.73 -53.83
N SER A 11 5.26 -3.77 -54.62
CA SER A 11 4.10 -4.66 -54.44
C SER A 11 4.02 -5.34 -53.06
N VAL A 12 5.18 -5.55 -52.43
CA VAL A 12 5.32 -6.19 -51.12
C VAL A 12 4.86 -5.26 -49.98
N THR A 13 5.18 -3.97 -50.04
CA THR A 13 4.75 -2.97 -49.05
C THR A 13 3.23 -2.74 -49.12
N VAL A 14 2.67 -2.79 -50.33
CA VAL A 14 1.23 -2.71 -50.57
C VAL A 14 0.50 -3.93 -49.96
N ALA A 15 1.08 -5.13 -50.06
CA ALA A 15 0.51 -6.36 -49.49
C ALA A 15 0.48 -6.34 -47.96
N ALA A 16 1.58 -5.93 -47.30
CA ALA A 16 1.62 -5.76 -45.85
C ALA A 16 0.64 -4.68 -45.36
N GLY A 17 0.48 -3.60 -46.13
CA GLY A 17 -0.52 -2.56 -45.88
C GLY A 17 -1.96 -3.06 -45.99
N GLU A 18 -2.29 -3.87 -47.00
CA GLU A 18 -3.61 -4.49 -47.16
C GLU A 18 -3.93 -5.42 -45.97
N LEU A 19 -2.95 -6.22 -45.54
CA LEU A 19 -3.08 -7.09 -44.36
C LEU A 19 -3.25 -6.29 -43.07
N ALA A 20 -2.52 -5.18 -42.90
CA ALA A 20 -2.67 -4.28 -41.76
C ALA A 20 -4.07 -3.65 -41.68
N VAL A 21 -4.63 -3.21 -42.81
CA VAL A 21 -5.99 -2.64 -42.88
C VAL A 21 -7.03 -3.67 -42.42
N ALA A 22 -6.92 -4.91 -42.90
CA ALA A 22 -7.86 -5.98 -42.53
C ALA A 22 -7.75 -6.40 -41.05
N LEU A 23 -6.55 -6.32 -40.46
CA LEU A 23 -6.30 -6.65 -39.05
C LEU A 23 -6.55 -5.50 -38.08
N SER A 24 -6.70 -4.26 -38.57
CA SER A 24 -6.87 -3.05 -37.74
C SER A 24 -8.04 -3.04 -36.74
N PRO A 25 -9.09 -3.88 -36.86
CA PRO A 25 -10.09 -4.03 -35.80
C PRO A 25 -9.61 -4.79 -34.57
N ALA A 26 -8.53 -5.58 -34.67
CA ALA A 26 -8.00 -6.39 -33.57
C ALA A 26 -7.22 -5.53 -32.57
N ALA A 27 -7.47 -5.74 -31.27
CA ALA A 27 -6.78 -5.02 -30.20
C ALA A 27 -5.38 -5.60 -29.92
N PHE A 28 -5.18 -6.86 -30.28
CA PHE A 28 -3.90 -7.57 -30.26
C PHE A 28 -3.92 -8.63 -31.36
N VAL A 29 -2.81 -8.78 -32.09
CA VAL A 29 -2.74 -9.61 -33.28
C VAL A 29 -1.77 -10.76 -33.05
N GLU A 30 -2.32 -11.97 -32.86
CA GLU A 30 -1.53 -13.19 -32.72
C GLU A 30 -1.01 -13.68 -34.09
N PRO A 31 0.15 -14.39 -34.16
CA PRO A 31 0.64 -14.95 -35.43
C PRO A 31 -0.39 -15.84 -36.14
N ALA A 32 -1.14 -16.63 -35.38
CA ALA A 32 -2.21 -17.48 -35.90
C ALA A 32 -3.37 -16.64 -36.50
N LEU A 33 -3.65 -15.46 -35.93
CA LEU A 33 -4.67 -14.56 -36.45
C LEU A 33 -4.23 -13.92 -37.77
N ILE A 34 -2.96 -13.51 -37.88
CA ILE A 34 -2.39 -12.99 -39.13
C ILE A 34 -2.56 -14.02 -40.24
N ARG A 35 -2.16 -15.27 -39.96
CA ARG A 35 -2.28 -16.40 -40.89
C ARG A 35 -3.72 -16.67 -41.30
N ALA A 36 -4.64 -16.70 -40.33
CA ALA A 36 -6.06 -16.97 -40.59
C ALA A 36 -6.71 -15.86 -41.44
N VAL A 37 -6.47 -14.59 -41.12
CA VAL A 37 -6.99 -13.45 -41.89
C VAL A 37 -6.40 -13.45 -43.31
N ARG A 38 -5.10 -13.72 -43.48
CA ARG A 38 -4.52 -13.85 -44.82
C ARG A 38 -5.18 -14.97 -45.62
N LEU A 39 -5.33 -16.17 -45.05
CA LEU A 39 -5.90 -17.32 -45.76
C LEU A 39 -7.38 -17.14 -46.10
N GLU A 40 -8.19 -16.60 -45.18
CA GLU A 40 -9.65 -16.58 -45.32
C GLU A 40 -10.18 -15.28 -45.94
N ALA A 41 -9.53 -14.15 -45.68
CA ALA A 41 -9.97 -12.84 -46.13
C ALA A 41 -9.11 -12.26 -47.26
N LEU A 42 -7.81 -12.57 -47.31
CA LEU A 42 -6.86 -12.00 -48.29
C LEU A 42 -6.04 -13.08 -49.01
N PRO A 43 -6.67 -14.12 -49.62
CA PRO A 43 -5.97 -15.28 -50.15
C PRO A 43 -5.03 -14.98 -51.33
N HIS A 44 -5.16 -13.78 -51.93
CA HIS A 44 -4.27 -13.30 -52.99
C HIS A 44 -2.91 -12.80 -52.47
N LEU A 45 -2.73 -12.66 -51.15
CA LEU A 45 -1.46 -12.24 -50.55
C LEU A 45 -0.55 -13.46 -50.27
N SER A 46 0.73 -13.31 -50.60
CA SER A 46 1.77 -14.30 -50.29
C SER A 46 2.05 -14.36 -48.79
N VAL A 47 2.76 -15.40 -48.35
CA VAL A 47 3.20 -15.54 -46.95
C VAL A 47 4.18 -14.43 -46.54
N GLU A 48 4.87 -13.81 -47.50
CA GLU A 48 5.83 -12.72 -47.26
C GLU A 48 5.12 -11.53 -46.61
N ALA A 49 3.87 -11.25 -46.99
CA ALA A 49 3.06 -10.18 -46.39
C ALA A 49 2.89 -10.32 -44.86
N GLU A 50 2.91 -11.56 -44.32
CA GLU A 50 2.87 -11.79 -42.87
C GLU A 50 4.17 -11.36 -42.20
N ALA A 51 5.31 -11.73 -42.79
CA ALA A 51 6.63 -11.38 -42.29
C ALA A 51 6.91 -9.89 -42.41
N ASP A 52 6.50 -9.27 -43.53
CA ASP A 52 6.67 -7.85 -43.78
C ASP A 52 5.80 -7.00 -42.86
N LEU A 53 4.55 -7.42 -42.60
CA LEU A 53 3.72 -6.80 -41.57
C LEU A 53 4.39 -6.89 -40.21
N TRP A 54 4.95 -8.05 -39.86
CA TRP A 54 5.62 -8.28 -38.58
C TRP A 54 6.77 -7.30 -38.36
N VAL A 55 7.60 -7.04 -39.37
CA VAL A 55 8.74 -6.11 -39.29
C VAL A 55 8.40 -4.67 -39.69
N SER A 56 7.16 -4.39 -40.09
CA SER A 56 6.73 -3.08 -40.59
C SER A 56 6.86 -1.98 -39.54
N PRO A 57 7.05 -0.71 -39.97
CA PRO A 57 7.03 0.45 -39.09
C PRO A 57 5.62 0.77 -38.55
N LEU A 58 4.60 -0.04 -38.86
CA LEU A 58 3.23 0.14 -38.38
C LEU A 58 3.03 -0.42 -36.95
N ILE A 59 4.02 -1.19 -36.45
CA ILE A 59 3.92 -1.95 -35.21
C ILE A 59 4.58 -1.20 -34.04
N LEU A 60 3.86 -1.11 -32.92
CA LEU A 60 4.37 -0.55 -31.66
C LEU A 60 5.22 -1.58 -30.92
N ASP A 61 4.61 -2.71 -30.57
CA ASP A 61 5.20 -3.76 -29.75
C ASP A 61 5.17 -5.10 -30.49
N ARG A 62 6.25 -5.88 -30.34
CA ARG A 62 6.39 -7.23 -30.87
C ARG A 62 6.81 -8.15 -29.74
N THR A 63 6.04 -9.21 -29.53
CA THR A 63 6.28 -10.24 -28.53
C THR A 63 6.16 -11.62 -29.18
N PRO A 64 6.69 -12.69 -28.57
CA PRO A 64 6.42 -14.05 -29.03
C PRO A 64 4.92 -14.37 -29.14
N GLU A 65 4.08 -13.72 -28.33
CA GLU A 65 2.64 -13.92 -28.29
C GLU A 65 1.88 -13.17 -29.41
N GLY A 66 2.47 -12.13 -30.01
CA GLY A 66 1.83 -11.32 -31.04
C GLY A 66 2.30 -9.86 -31.09
N LEU A 67 1.54 -9.03 -31.80
CA LEU A 67 1.86 -7.63 -32.09
C LEU A 67 0.69 -6.67 -31.82
N SER A 68 1.03 -5.39 -31.66
CA SER A 68 0.08 -4.26 -31.53
C SER A 68 0.45 -3.13 -32.49
N PHE A 69 -0.54 -2.51 -33.13
CA PHE A 69 -0.30 -1.35 -34.02
C PHE A 69 0.09 -0.08 -33.24
N LEU A 70 0.85 0.80 -33.89
CA LEU A 70 1.11 2.15 -33.39
C LEU A 70 -0.21 2.93 -33.23
N PRO A 71 -0.45 3.61 -32.08
CA PRO A 71 -1.65 4.40 -31.86
C PRO A 71 -1.91 5.45 -32.95
N ASP A 72 -0.85 6.12 -33.42
CA ASP A 72 -0.95 7.15 -34.45
C ASP A 72 -1.26 6.58 -35.85
N VAL A 73 -1.05 5.27 -36.06
CA VAL A 73 -1.31 4.57 -37.33
C VAL A 73 -2.75 4.07 -37.41
N LEU A 74 -3.36 3.72 -36.27
CA LEU A 74 -4.71 3.14 -36.22
C LEU A 74 -5.78 4.01 -36.91
N PRO A 75 -5.85 5.34 -36.70
CA PRO A 75 -6.83 6.17 -37.40
C PRO A 75 -6.74 6.08 -38.93
N LEU A 76 -5.53 5.97 -39.48
CA LEU A 76 -5.29 5.84 -40.92
C LEU A 76 -5.73 4.47 -41.45
N LEU A 77 -5.44 3.40 -40.70
CA LEU A 77 -5.90 2.05 -41.06
C LEU A 77 -7.42 1.94 -40.99
N HIS A 78 -8.04 2.52 -39.96
CA HIS A 78 -9.49 2.57 -39.79
C HIS A 78 -10.17 3.38 -40.89
N GLN A 79 -9.58 4.50 -41.31
CA GLN A 79 -10.08 5.28 -42.45
C GLN A 79 -10.06 4.48 -43.76
N ARG A 80 -8.98 3.74 -44.02
CA ARG A 80 -8.87 2.86 -45.21
C ARG A 80 -9.84 1.69 -45.14
N LEU A 81 -10.00 1.07 -43.97
CA LEU A 81 -10.98 0.00 -43.77
C LEU A 81 -12.41 0.50 -44.02
N ARG A 82 -12.71 1.74 -43.60
CA ARG A 82 -14.00 2.39 -43.87
C ARG A 82 -14.20 2.64 -45.36
N SER A 83 -13.19 3.14 -46.07
CA SER A 83 -13.26 3.29 -47.54
C SER A 83 -13.50 1.94 -48.23
N TRP A 84 -12.90 0.84 -47.78
CA TRP A 84 -13.20 -0.50 -48.33
C TRP A 84 -14.66 -0.91 -48.14
N LEU A 85 -15.26 -0.54 -47.00
CA LEU A 85 -16.64 -0.87 -46.69
C LEU A 85 -17.61 0.02 -47.49
N ASP A 86 -17.28 1.30 -47.66
CA ASP A 86 -18.07 2.29 -48.40
C ASP A 86 -18.03 2.05 -49.92
N GLU A 87 -16.87 1.70 -50.48
CA GLU A 87 -16.68 1.34 -51.90
C GLU A 87 -17.43 0.05 -52.29
N GLY A 88 -17.73 -0.81 -51.32
CA GLY A 88 -18.43 -2.07 -51.55
C GLY A 88 -17.56 -3.12 -52.27
N GLY A 89 -18.23 -4.04 -52.98
CA GLY A 89 -17.58 -5.04 -53.83
C GLY A 89 -16.64 -6.00 -53.09
N ALA A 90 -15.56 -6.40 -53.76
CA ALA A 90 -14.63 -7.41 -53.26
C ALA A 90 -13.93 -6.98 -51.96
N ARG A 91 -13.50 -5.72 -51.85
CA ARG A 91 -12.80 -5.21 -50.65
C ARG A 91 -13.69 -5.20 -49.41
N ALA A 92 -14.95 -4.77 -49.54
CA ALA A 92 -15.92 -4.84 -48.45
C ALA A 92 -16.16 -6.29 -47.98
N LEU A 93 -16.21 -7.26 -48.91
CA LEU A 93 -16.36 -8.67 -48.56
C LEU A 93 -15.14 -9.19 -47.79
N ARG A 94 -13.93 -8.81 -48.20
CA ARG A 94 -12.69 -9.16 -47.50
C ARG A 94 -12.64 -8.57 -46.10
N ALA A 95 -13.00 -7.29 -45.94
CA ALA A 95 -13.12 -6.65 -44.64
C ALA A 95 -14.09 -7.39 -43.70
N ARG A 96 -15.28 -7.76 -44.20
CA ARG A 96 -16.28 -8.53 -43.42
C ARG A 96 -15.80 -9.94 -43.06
N ARG A 97 -15.07 -10.61 -43.95
CA ARG A 97 -14.45 -11.92 -43.66
C ARG A 97 -13.35 -11.80 -42.61
N ALA A 98 -12.48 -10.81 -42.72
CA ALA A 98 -11.43 -10.55 -41.73
C ALA A 98 -12.05 -10.30 -40.35
N ALA A 99 -13.08 -9.45 -40.26
CA ALA A 99 -13.80 -9.22 -39.02
C ALA A 99 -14.47 -10.48 -38.46
N ALA A 100 -15.03 -11.35 -39.32
CA ALA A 100 -15.59 -12.62 -38.87
C ALA A 100 -14.54 -13.54 -38.27
N VAL A 101 -13.32 -13.61 -38.84
CA VAL A 101 -12.20 -14.37 -38.30
C VAL A 101 -11.74 -13.79 -36.95
N ILE A 102 -11.58 -12.46 -36.88
CA ILE A 102 -11.18 -11.74 -35.66
C ILE A 102 -12.20 -12.04 -34.53
N LEU A 103 -13.48 -11.84 -34.78
CA LEU A 103 -14.51 -11.87 -33.74
C LEU A 103 -14.98 -13.27 -33.32
N ARG A 104 -14.66 -14.33 -34.11
CA ARG A 104 -15.04 -15.72 -33.80
C ARG A 104 -13.92 -16.52 -33.15
N ARG A 105 -12.72 -15.95 -33.00
CA ARG A 105 -11.59 -16.64 -32.38
C ARG A 105 -11.77 -16.77 -30.87
N ASP A 106 -11.10 -17.77 -30.29
CA ASP A 106 -11.00 -17.90 -28.85
C ASP A 106 -10.04 -16.83 -28.29
N ALA A 107 -10.57 -15.92 -27.48
CA ALA A 107 -9.83 -14.81 -26.87
C ALA A 107 -10.54 -14.31 -25.60
N PRO A 108 -9.84 -13.64 -24.67
CA PRO A 108 -10.45 -13.09 -23.47
C PRO A 108 -11.65 -12.17 -23.79
N GLU A 109 -12.75 -12.31 -23.05
CA GLU A 109 -14.00 -11.58 -23.34
C GLU A 109 -13.83 -10.06 -23.43
N LEU A 110 -13.07 -9.45 -22.51
CA LEU A 110 -12.81 -8.01 -22.57
C LEU A 110 -12.05 -7.61 -23.84
N ARG A 111 -11.16 -8.46 -24.38
CA ARG A 111 -10.51 -8.21 -25.68
C ARG A 111 -11.53 -8.22 -26.80
N LEU A 112 -12.39 -9.24 -26.84
CA LEU A 112 -13.43 -9.35 -27.87
C LEU A 112 -14.45 -8.21 -27.78
N VAL A 113 -14.76 -7.69 -26.59
CA VAL A 113 -15.60 -6.49 -26.43
C VAL A 113 -14.97 -5.29 -27.13
N ALA A 114 -13.67 -5.02 -26.93
CA ALA A 114 -12.99 -3.91 -27.62
C ALA A 114 -13.05 -4.04 -29.14
N GLU A 115 -12.79 -5.25 -29.64
CA GLU A 115 -12.74 -5.53 -31.08
C GLU A 115 -14.14 -5.46 -31.73
N ARG A 116 -15.19 -5.91 -31.02
CA ARG A 116 -16.58 -5.74 -31.43
C ARG A 116 -16.96 -4.26 -31.53
N VAL A 117 -16.63 -3.47 -30.51
CA VAL A 117 -16.89 -2.03 -30.49
C VAL A 117 -16.18 -1.33 -31.65
N THR A 118 -14.89 -1.62 -31.86
CA THR A 118 -14.12 -1.10 -33.00
C THR A 118 -14.76 -1.48 -34.33
N TRP A 119 -15.12 -2.75 -34.53
CA TRP A 119 -15.74 -3.20 -35.78
C TRP A 119 -17.09 -2.51 -36.06
N TRP A 120 -17.98 -2.42 -35.07
CA TRP A 120 -19.28 -1.77 -35.27
C TRP A 120 -19.16 -0.28 -35.51
N ALA A 121 -18.24 0.40 -34.81
CA ALA A 121 -17.96 1.81 -35.03
C ALA A 121 -17.44 2.12 -36.44
N LEU A 122 -16.84 1.15 -37.13
CA LEU A 122 -16.32 1.29 -38.49
C LEU A 122 -17.27 0.77 -39.58
N SER A 123 -18.10 -0.24 -39.27
CA SER A 123 -18.87 -0.98 -40.28
C SER A 123 -20.35 -0.65 -40.35
N ILE A 124 -20.91 0.04 -39.35
CA ILE A 124 -22.31 0.47 -39.33
C ILE A 124 -22.37 1.94 -39.73
N PRO A 125 -22.94 2.28 -40.91
CA PRO A 125 -23.01 3.68 -41.36
C PRO A 125 -23.95 4.55 -40.53
N ASP A 126 -25.02 3.96 -39.99
CA ASP A 126 -25.95 4.65 -39.09
C ASP A 126 -25.34 4.77 -37.70
N GLU A 127 -24.90 5.97 -37.34
CA GLU A 127 -24.24 6.28 -36.06
C GLU A 127 -25.13 5.97 -34.85
N ARG A 128 -26.45 6.11 -34.96
CA ARG A 128 -27.37 5.80 -33.86
C ARG A 128 -27.48 4.30 -33.66
N LEU A 129 -27.58 3.54 -34.75
CA LEU A 129 -27.60 2.08 -34.70
C LEU A 129 -26.25 1.53 -34.20
N ALA A 130 -25.14 2.14 -34.62
CA ALA A 130 -23.80 1.79 -34.15
C ALA A 130 -23.66 2.05 -32.64
N ALA A 131 -24.08 3.24 -32.17
CA ALA A 131 -24.06 3.60 -30.76
C ALA A 131 -24.90 2.64 -29.91
N ALA A 132 -26.10 2.26 -30.36
CA ALA A 132 -26.95 1.30 -29.65
C ALA A 132 -26.27 -0.08 -29.48
N ARG A 133 -25.63 -0.59 -30.54
CA ARG A 133 -24.88 -1.87 -30.48
C ARG A 133 -23.67 -1.78 -29.54
N ILE A 134 -22.97 -0.66 -29.55
CA ILE A 134 -21.83 -0.40 -28.65
C ILE A 134 -22.32 -0.32 -27.21
N ASP A 135 -23.45 0.33 -26.96
CA ASP A 135 -24.08 0.42 -25.65
C ASP A 135 -24.44 -0.97 -25.10
N ASP A 136 -25.04 -1.84 -25.91
CA ASP A 136 -25.35 -3.22 -25.50
C ASP A 136 -24.10 -4.02 -25.11
N ALA A 137 -23.01 -3.93 -25.88
CA ALA A 137 -21.79 -4.68 -25.59
C ALA A 137 -20.98 -4.15 -24.41
N LEU A 138 -21.08 -2.86 -24.11
CA LEU A 138 -20.40 -2.24 -22.97
C LEU A 138 -21.25 -2.22 -21.69
N ALA A 139 -22.54 -2.56 -21.75
CA ALA A 139 -23.39 -2.64 -20.56
C ALA A 139 -22.81 -3.53 -19.44
N PRO A 140 -22.28 -4.76 -19.70
CA PRO A 140 -21.65 -5.58 -18.66
C PRO A 140 -20.39 -4.93 -18.06
N VAL A 141 -19.64 -4.18 -18.87
CA VAL A 141 -18.45 -3.43 -18.42
C VAL A 141 -18.87 -2.31 -17.47
N VAL A 142 -19.92 -1.56 -17.82
CA VAL A 142 -20.48 -0.51 -16.95
C VAL A 142 -21.01 -1.08 -15.65
N ILE A 143 -21.70 -2.23 -15.68
CA ILE A 143 -22.16 -2.93 -14.46
C ILE A 143 -20.97 -3.31 -13.56
N ALA A 144 -19.90 -3.87 -14.12
CA ALA A 144 -18.70 -4.20 -13.34
C ALA A 144 -18.03 -2.94 -12.74
N LEU A 145 -18.02 -1.82 -13.47
CA LEU A 145 -17.54 -0.53 -12.94
C LEU A 145 -18.45 0.00 -11.82
N GLN A 146 -19.76 -0.22 -11.88
CA GLN A 146 -20.69 0.14 -10.81
C GLN A 146 -20.41 -0.67 -9.53
N GLN A 147 -19.95 -1.91 -9.67
CA GLN A 147 -19.50 -2.77 -8.57
C GLN A 147 -18.07 -2.47 -8.10
N ALA A 148 -17.49 -1.36 -8.55
CA ALA A 148 -16.15 -0.90 -8.21
C ALA A 148 -15.01 -1.87 -8.59
N ASP A 149 -15.20 -2.67 -9.65
CA ASP A 149 -14.15 -3.55 -10.17
C ASP A 149 -12.97 -2.73 -10.74
N ARG A 150 -11.85 -2.76 -10.01
CA ARG A 150 -10.61 -2.03 -10.38
C ARG A 150 -9.83 -2.70 -11.51
N GLY A 151 -10.06 -3.97 -11.80
CA GLY A 151 -9.50 -4.67 -12.95
C GLY A 151 -10.12 -4.16 -14.24
N VAL A 152 -11.46 -4.12 -14.29
CA VAL A 152 -12.22 -3.57 -15.42
C VAL A 152 -11.93 -2.07 -15.59
N ALA A 153 -11.86 -1.29 -14.50
CA ALA A 153 -11.51 0.13 -14.58
C ALA A 153 -10.12 0.39 -15.21
N ARG A 154 -9.12 -0.46 -14.90
CA ARG A 154 -7.79 -0.36 -15.53
C ARG A 154 -7.81 -0.77 -17.00
N TRP A 155 -8.61 -1.76 -17.36
CA TRP A 155 -8.81 -2.16 -18.75
C TRP A 155 -9.46 -1.02 -19.55
N VAL A 156 -10.58 -0.46 -19.07
CA VAL A 156 -11.28 0.69 -19.68
C VAL A 156 -10.34 1.88 -19.91
N ARG A 157 -9.48 2.21 -18.94
CA ARG A 157 -8.51 3.30 -19.05
C ARG A 157 -7.49 3.10 -20.18
N ARG A 158 -7.10 1.87 -20.47
CA ARG A 158 -6.15 1.55 -21.55
C ARG A 158 -6.85 1.44 -22.91
N THR A 159 -8.08 0.93 -22.93
CA THR A 159 -8.79 0.57 -24.16
C THR A 159 -9.62 1.72 -24.73
N LEU A 160 -10.27 2.54 -23.90
CA LEU A 160 -11.11 3.64 -24.42
C LEU A 160 -10.36 4.62 -25.33
N PRO A 161 -9.10 5.02 -25.04
CA PRO A 161 -8.36 5.93 -25.93
C PRO A 161 -8.03 5.33 -27.30
N THR A 162 -8.06 4.01 -27.45
CA THR A 162 -7.69 3.32 -28.70
C THR A 162 -8.92 2.99 -29.57
N LEU A 163 -10.13 3.33 -29.12
CA LEU A 163 -11.35 3.10 -29.90
C LEU A 163 -11.48 4.13 -31.04
N PRO A 164 -12.16 3.78 -32.15
CA PRO A 164 -12.46 4.74 -33.21
C PRO A 164 -13.27 5.93 -32.70
N GLN A 165 -13.04 7.12 -33.26
CA GLN A 165 -13.72 8.36 -32.86
C GLN A 165 -15.25 8.23 -32.80
N SER A 166 -15.85 7.54 -33.77
CA SER A 166 -17.30 7.29 -33.84
C SER A 166 -17.84 6.51 -32.63
N ALA A 167 -17.02 5.67 -31.98
CA ALA A 167 -17.44 4.93 -30.79
C ALA A 167 -17.64 5.83 -29.56
N HIS A 168 -16.98 7.00 -29.51
CA HIS A 168 -17.05 7.91 -28.36
C HIS A 168 -18.42 8.62 -28.23
N ALA A 169 -19.28 8.51 -29.24
CA ALA A 169 -20.66 9.01 -29.21
C ALA A 169 -21.60 8.15 -28.34
N ALA A 170 -21.25 6.89 -28.07
CA ALA A 170 -22.07 5.96 -27.29
C ALA A 170 -22.16 6.38 -25.81
N ALA A 171 -23.34 6.23 -25.19
CA ALA A 171 -23.59 6.69 -23.84
C ALA A 171 -22.79 5.90 -22.80
N THR A 172 -22.69 4.58 -22.98
CA THR A 172 -21.91 3.68 -22.12
C THR A 172 -20.41 3.95 -22.20
N VAL A 173 -19.89 4.40 -23.35
CA VAL A 173 -18.47 4.81 -23.48
C VAL A 173 -18.20 6.05 -22.62
N ARG A 174 -19.10 7.03 -22.62
CA ARG A 174 -19.00 8.21 -21.75
C ARG A 174 -19.11 7.83 -20.27
N GLU A 175 -20.08 6.98 -19.92
CA GLU A 175 -20.26 6.53 -18.54
C GLU A 175 -19.06 5.71 -18.03
N ALA A 176 -18.58 4.75 -18.83
CA ALA A 176 -17.41 3.95 -18.50
C ALA A 176 -16.17 4.83 -18.31
N ARG A 177 -16.00 5.88 -19.14
CA ARG A 177 -14.91 6.85 -19.00
C ARG A 177 -14.95 7.56 -17.66
N VAL A 178 -16.11 8.09 -17.27
CA VAL A 178 -16.30 8.81 -16.01
C VAL A 178 -16.05 7.88 -14.81
N ARG A 179 -16.65 6.70 -14.82
CA ARG A 179 -16.53 5.73 -13.71
C ARG A 179 -15.12 5.18 -13.59
N ALA A 180 -14.48 4.79 -14.69
CA ALA A 180 -13.10 4.33 -14.68
C ALA A 180 -12.13 5.43 -14.26
N SER A 181 -12.36 6.68 -14.67
CA SER A 181 -11.54 7.83 -14.22
C SER A 181 -11.65 8.04 -12.70
N SER A 182 -12.85 7.89 -12.14
CA SER A 182 -13.08 7.94 -10.70
C SER A 182 -12.39 6.79 -9.95
N LEU A 183 -12.62 5.54 -10.37
CA LEU A 183 -12.08 4.34 -9.72
C LEU A 183 -10.56 4.24 -9.81
N THR A 184 -9.95 4.78 -10.88
CA THR A 184 -8.50 4.79 -11.06
C THR A 184 -7.84 6.08 -10.57
N SER A 185 -8.63 7.09 -10.16
CA SER A 185 -8.15 8.43 -9.79
C SER A 185 -7.24 9.05 -10.84
N ARG A 186 -7.49 8.76 -12.13
CA ARG A 186 -6.75 9.27 -13.28
C ARG A 186 -7.73 9.61 -14.41
N PRO A 187 -7.73 10.83 -14.94
CA PRO A 187 -8.62 11.19 -16.03
C PRO A 187 -8.28 10.39 -17.29
N ILE A 188 -9.32 9.99 -18.02
CA ILE A 188 -9.22 9.50 -19.40
C ILE A 188 -9.64 10.66 -20.30
N GLU A 189 -8.71 11.17 -21.11
CA GLU A 189 -8.97 12.30 -22.01
C GLU A 189 -10.02 11.95 -23.07
N SER A 190 -10.85 12.93 -23.43
CA SER A 190 -11.75 12.84 -24.59
C SER A 190 -11.02 13.34 -25.83
N PRO A 191 -11.15 12.68 -26.99
CA PRO A 191 -10.71 13.30 -28.24
C PRO A 191 -11.49 14.59 -28.49
N ALA A 192 -10.79 15.64 -28.91
CA ALA A 192 -11.18 17.06 -28.82
C ALA A 192 -12.29 17.52 -29.79
N THR A 193 -12.85 16.65 -30.62
CA THR A 193 -13.73 17.00 -31.75
C THR A 193 -14.98 16.11 -31.83
N ALA A 194 -15.86 16.18 -30.83
CA ALA A 194 -17.23 15.68 -30.94
C ALA A 194 -18.20 16.87 -31.16
N PRO A 195 -19.12 16.82 -32.14
CA PRO A 195 -20.06 17.92 -32.39
C PRO A 195 -21.05 18.06 -31.22
N SER A 196 -21.31 19.30 -30.79
CA SER A 196 -22.25 19.63 -29.72
C SER A 196 -23.70 19.52 -30.20
N GLU A 197 -24.47 18.61 -29.63
CA GLU A 197 -25.94 18.67 -29.66
C GLU A 197 -26.45 19.79 -28.71
N PRO A 198 -27.72 20.24 -28.87
CA PRO A 198 -28.26 21.41 -28.17
C PRO A 198 -28.12 21.27 -26.65
N ASP A 199 -27.77 22.38 -26.01
CA ASP A 199 -27.53 22.45 -24.58
C ASP A 199 -28.77 21.93 -23.82
N PRO A 200 -28.63 20.94 -22.92
CA PRO A 200 -29.75 20.44 -22.13
C PRO A 200 -30.41 21.59 -21.33
N PRO A 201 -31.72 21.52 -21.06
CA PRO A 201 -32.42 22.56 -20.29
C PRO A 201 -31.67 22.84 -18.99
N ARG A 202 -31.43 24.12 -18.69
CA ARG A 202 -30.61 24.55 -17.55
C ARG A 202 -31.48 24.69 -16.30
N ILE A 203 -30.92 24.30 -15.16
CA ILE A 203 -31.49 24.49 -13.82
C ILE A 203 -30.53 25.32 -12.98
N GLU A 204 -31.05 26.27 -12.22
CA GLU A 204 -30.26 27.06 -11.27
C GLU A 204 -30.02 26.25 -9.99
N VAL A 205 -28.76 26.15 -9.59
CA VAL A 205 -28.33 25.48 -8.36
C VAL A 205 -27.69 26.51 -7.44
N ALA A 206 -28.17 26.58 -6.18
CA ALA A 206 -27.57 27.47 -5.20
C ALA A 206 -26.22 26.92 -4.70
N VAL A 207 -25.26 27.82 -4.55
CA VAL A 207 -23.89 27.55 -4.12
C VAL A 207 -23.50 28.51 -3.02
N ARG A 208 -22.93 28.02 -1.93
CA ARG A 208 -22.39 28.88 -0.87
C ARG A 208 -21.13 28.31 -0.26
N ARG A 209 -20.30 29.20 0.29
CA ARG A 209 -19.03 28.84 0.93
C ARG A 209 -19.07 29.13 2.43
N ARG A 210 -18.69 28.16 3.26
CA ARG A 210 -18.50 28.31 4.71
C ARG A 210 -17.12 27.81 5.11
N GLY A 211 -16.18 28.73 5.34
CA GLY A 211 -14.80 28.39 5.69
C GLY A 211 -14.13 27.53 4.61
N GLY A 212 -13.74 26.31 4.97
CA GLY A 212 -13.13 25.33 4.08
C GLY A 212 -14.12 24.55 3.19
N THR A 213 -15.43 24.69 3.41
CA THR A 213 -16.45 23.83 2.81
C THR A 213 -17.33 24.60 1.83
N LEU A 214 -17.50 24.02 0.64
CA LEU A 214 -18.44 24.44 -0.38
C LEU A 214 -19.73 23.63 -0.26
N GLN A 215 -20.88 24.29 -0.29
CA GLN A 215 -22.19 23.64 -0.32
C GLN A 215 -22.90 23.94 -1.64
N LEU A 216 -23.52 22.92 -2.24
CA LEU A 216 -24.28 23.01 -3.50
C LEU A 216 -25.64 22.35 -3.32
N GLY A 217 -26.72 22.96 -3.80
CA GLY A 217 -28.06 22.36 -3.75
C GLY A 217 -29.15 23.25 -3.15
N ALA A 218 -30.16 22.65 -2.52
CA ALA A 218 -31.35 23.37 -2.07
C ALA A 218 -31.18 24.05 -0.68
N PHE A 219 -30.91 25.36 -0.66
CA PHE A 219 -30.89 26.19 0.56
C PHE A 219 -31.26 27.66 0.27
N PRO A 220 -31.65 28.47 1.28
CA PRO A 220 -32.24 29.80 1.06
C PRO A 220 -31.34 30.80 0.33
N ALA A 221 -31.91 31.49 -0.68
CA ALA A 221 -31.20 32.37 -1.62
C ALA A 221 -30.47 33.57 -0.99
N LYS A 222 -30.89 34.05 0.18
CA LYS A 222 -30.30 35.24 0.84
C LYS A 222 -28.82 35.09 1.23
N THR A 223 -28.23 33.89 1.13
CA THR A 223 -26.84 33.59 1.54
C THR A 223 -26.05 32.79 0.49
N ALA A 224 -26.54 32.73 -0.75
CA ALA A 224 -26.02 31.83 -1.78
C ALA A 224 -25.95 32.52 -3.15
N GLN A 225 -25.01 32.07 -3.98
CA GLN A 225 -24.88 32.44 -5.38
C GLN A 225 -25.49 31.32 -6.25
N GLY A 226 -26.30 31.67 -7.24
CA GLY A 226 -26.80 30.72 -8.23
C GLY A 226 -25.75 30.40 -9.28
N ILE A 227 -25.63 29.12 -9.65
CA ILE A 227 -24.94 28.69 -10.88
C ILE A 227 -25.95 27.96 -11.77
N GLU A 228 -25.87 28.18 -13.08
CA GLU A 228 -26.69 27.45 -14.04
C GLU A 228 -26.03 26.13 -14.38
N MET A 229 -26.81 25.06 -14.44
CA MET A 229 -26.29 23.72 -14.72
C MET A 229 -27.23 22.95 -15.66
N PRO A 230 -26.71 22.06 -16.52
CA PRO A 230 -27.51 21.07 -17.24
C PRO A 230 -28.43 20.28 -16.32
N ALA A 231 -29.74 20.22 -16.62
CA ALA A 231 -30.73 19.42 -15.91
C ALA A 231 -30.54 17.92 -16.17
N THR A 232 -29.45 17.38 -15.64
CA THR A 232 -29.06 15.98 -15.67
C THR A 232 -29.55 15.26 -14.41
N GLN A 233 -29.75 13.94 -14.49
CA GLN A 233 -30.13 13.11 -13.35
C GLN A 233 -29.10 11.98 -13.16
N PRO A 234 -28.20 12.07 -12.16
CA PRO A 234 -28.01 13.17 -11.20
C PRO A 234 -27.37 14.42 -11.82
N LEU A 235 -27.54 15.58 -11.18
CA LEU A 235 -26.78 16.80 -11.48
C LEU A 235 -25.30 16.57 -11.23
N TRP A 236 -24.45 17.20 -12.03
CA TRP A 236 -23.01 17.02 -12.00
C TRP A 236 -22.26 18.35 -12.07
N VAL A 237 -21.29 18.52 -11.19
CA VAL A 237 -20.35 19.66 -11.22
C VAL A 237 -18.96 19.20 -10.79
N GLU A 238 -17.95 19.62 -11.54
CA GLU A 238 -16.55 19.46 -11.17
C GLU A 238 -16.12 20.64 -10.30
N VAL A 239 -15.54 20.34 -9.14
CA VAL A 239 -15.04 21.31 -8.17
C VAL A 239 -13.52 21.23 -8.14
N VAL A 240 -12.87 22.28 -8.61
CA VAL A 240 -11.42 22.42 -8.65
C VAL A 240 -10.98 23.35 -7.52
N ALA A 241 -10.21 22.84 -6.56
CA ALA A 241 -9.70 23.60 -5.43
C ALA A 241 -8.34 23.10 -4.98
N GLY A 242 -7.37 24.01 -4.76
CA GLY A 242 -6.03 23.66 -4.30
C GLY A 242 -5.28 22.69 -5.22
N GLY A 243 -5.46 22.82 -6.54
CA GLY A 243 -4.87 21.93 -7.55
C GLY A 243 -5.50 20.53 -7.62
N ARG A 244 -6.62 20.31 -6.92
CA ARG A 244 -7.36 19.04 -6.92
C ARG A 244 -8.72 19.23 -7.56
N THR A 245 -9.13 18.21 -8.30
CA THR A 245 -10.39 18.19 -9.04
C THR A 245 -11.30 17.12 -8.46
N ARG A 246 -12.55 17.49 -8.13
CA ARG A 246 -13.54 16.60 -7.51
C ARG A 246 -14.87 16.68 -8.23
N VAL A 247 -15.37 15.55 -8.71
CA VAL A 247 -16.70 15.46 -9.29
C VAL A 247 -17.74 15.31 -8.18
N VAL A 248 -18.77 16.14 -8.21
CA VAL A 248 -19.88 16.15 -7.23
C VAL A 248 -21.17 15.86 -7.97
N THR A 249 -21.89 14.83 -7.50
CA THR A 249 -23.20 14.45 -8.06
C THR A 249 -24.31 14.46 -7.01
N PHE A 250 -25.48 14.95 -7.40
CA PHE A 250 -26.63 15.09 -6.49
C PHE A 250 -27.95 15.17 -7.26
N ARG A 251 -29.06 14.86 -6.60
CA ARG A 251 -30.38 15.02 -7.22
C ARG A 251 -30.84 16.47 -7.08
N PRO A 252 -31.61 17.01 -8.04
CA PRO A 252 -32.29 18.29 -7.84
C PRO A 252 -33.12 18.25 -6.54
N GLY A 253 -32.86 19.19 -5.62
CA GLY A 253 -33.48 19.23 -4.28
C GLY A 253 -32.58 18.74 -3.13
N ASP A 254 -31.50 18.01 -3.40
CA ASP A 254 -30.52 17.60 -2.38
C ASP A 254 -29.56 18.76 -2.05
N THR A 255 -28.88 18.68 -0.89
CA THR A 255 -27.71 19.52 -0.57
C THR A 255 -26.46 18.66 -0.44
N ARG A 256 -25.38 19.03 -1.13
CA ARG A 256 -24.05 18.41 -1.00
C ARG A 256 -23.05 19.37 -0.41
N SER A 257 -22.16 18.84 0.43
CA SER A 257 -21.03 19.56 1.00
C SER A 257 -19.71 18.97 0.52
N VAL A 258 -18.78 19.82 0.12
CA VAL A 258 -17.51 19.47 -0.51
C VAL A 258 -16.40 20.26 0.18
N ASP A 259 -15.42 19.59 0.75
CA ASP A 259 -14.25 20.28 1.31
C ASP A 259 -13.33 20.78 0.19
N VAL A 260 -13.10 22.08 0.16
CA VAL A 260 -12.36 22.80 -0.87
C VAL A 260 -11.20 23.64 -0.29
N GLY A 261 -10.98 23.59 1.03
CA GLY A 261 -10.00 24.46 1.69
C GLY A 261 -10.38 25.95 1.61
N ARG A 262 -9.43 26.86 1.91
CA ARG A 262 -9.67 28.32 1.95
C ARG A 262 -9.23 29.09 0.69
N GLY A 263 -8.49 28.43 -0.22
CA GLY A 263 -8.02 29.01 -1.48
C GLY A 263 -9.13 29.23 -2.52
N PRO A 264 -8.84 29.77 -3.72
CA PRO A 264 -9.86 29.94 -4.76
C PRO A 264 -10.45 28.59 -5.20
N VAL A 265 -11.72 28.61 -5.62
CA VAL A 265 -12.45 27.42 -6.09
C VAL A 265 -13.03 27.70 -7.46
N GLU A 266 -12.87 26.76 -8.37
CA GLU A 266 -13.47 26.80 -9.71
C GLU A 266 -14.48 25.66 -9.84
N LEU A 267 -15.66 25.95 -10.34
CA LEU A 267 -16.74 25.00 -10.60
C LEU A 267 -16.92 24.87 -12.10
N ARG A 268 -16.95 23.65 -12.63
CA ARG A 268 -17.16 23.38 -14.05
C ARG A 268 -18.38 22.51 -14.26
N THR A 269 -19.28 22.94 -15.14
CA THR A 269 -20.51 22.21 -15.49
C THR A 269 -20.25 21.19 -16.60
N LEU A 270 -21.18 20.26 -16.83
CA LEU A 270 -21.09 19.31 -17.95
C LEU A 270 -21.10 20.01 -19.33
N SER A 271 -21.73 21.17 -19.43
CA SER A 271 -21.75 21.99 -20.66
C SER A 271 -20.48 22.84 -20.82
N GLY A 272 -19.53 22.75 -19.90
CA GLY A 272 -18.26 23.46 -19.96
C GLY A 272 -18.29 24.88 -19.39
N ASP A 273 -19.38 25.31 -18.74
CA ASP A 273 -19.42 26.59 -18.04
C ASP A 273 -18.49 26.57 -16.84
N VAL A 274 -17.79 27.68 -16.59
CA VAL A 274 -16.82 27.80 -15.50
C VAL A 274 -17.19 28.94 -14.57
N TYR A 275 -17.45 28.63 -13.30
CA TYR A 275 -17.75 29.60 -12.24
C TYR A 275 -16.58 29.67 -11.25
N ARG A 276 -16.20 30.87 -10.81
CA ARG A 276 -15.09 31.06 -9.86
C ARG A 276 -15.57 31.69 -8.57
N LEU A 277 -15.09 31.14 -7.46
CA LEU A 277 -15.30 31.64 -6.11
C LEU A 277 -13.96 32.03 -5.49
N ASP A 278 -13.84 33.29 -5.09
CA ASP A 278 -12.62 33.83 -4.51
C ASP A 278 -12.22 33.13 -3.20
N ALA A 279 -10.92 33.20 -2.89
CA ALA A 279 -10.40 32.73 -1.61
C ALA A 279 -11.07 33.45 -0.43
N VAL A 280 -11.34 32.71 0.65
CA VAL A 280 -11.94 33.32 1.85
C VAL A 280 -10.87 34.15 2.53
N LYS A 281 -11.06 35.49 2.56
CA LYS A 281 -10.15 36.41 3.26
C LYS A 281 -10.07 36.02 4.73
N SER A 282 -8.86 35.75 5.20
CA SER A 282 -8.56 35.59 6.62
C SER A 282 -8.91 36.90 7.34
N SER A 283 -9.77 36.86 8.35
CA SER A 283 -9.64 37.82 9.44
C SER A 283 -8.21 37.71 9.98
N ALA A 284 -7.57 38.85 10.24
CA ALA A 284 -6.15 39.08 10.54
C ALA A 284 -5.34 37.90 11.11
N PRO A 285 -4.07 37.71 10.70
CA PRO A 285 -3.18 36.72 11.31
C PRO A 285 -2.81 37.15 12.72
N GLY A 286 -3.22 36.36 13.72
CA GLY A 286 -2.46 36.26 14.96
C GLY A 286 -1.09 35.64 14.69
N PRO A 287 -0.13 35.73 15.63
CA PRO A 287 1.21 35.18 15.45
C PRO A 287 1.13 33.69 15.09
N ALA A 288 2.02 33.25 14.20
CA ALA A 288 2.04 31.89 13.67
C ALA A 288 2.13 30.86 14.82
N ASP A 289 1.14 29.97 14.90
CA ASP A 289 1.21 28.80 15.79
C ASP A 289 2.36 27.87 15.31
N PRO A 290 3.26 27.43 16.21
CA PRO A 290 4.37 26.54 15.87
C PRO A 290 3.89 25.12 15.49
N PHE A 291 4.68 24.41 14.69
CA PHE A 291 4.39 23.06 14.19
C PHE A 291 4.32 22.01 15.31
N ILE A 292 3.72 20.83 15.03
CA ILE A 292 3.70 19.71 15.98
C ILE A 292 5.14 19.28 16.29
N GLY A 293 5.55 19.39 17.56
CA GLY A 293 6.91 19.06 18.01
C GLY A 293 7.84 20.24 18.27
N GLU A 294 7.54 21.46 17.80
CA GLU A 294 8.34 22.64 18.17
C GLU A 294 8.01 23.11 19.59
N LYS A 295 6.72 23.04 19.99
CA LYS A 295 6.28 23.28 21.37
C LYS A 295 5.97 22.01 22.17
N ASP A 296 5.89 20.85 21.52
CA ASP A 296 5.54 19.58 22.16
C ASP A 296 6.78 18.71 22.43
N ILE A 297 6.66 17.74 23.34
CA ILE A 297 7.69 16.72 23.56
C ILE A 297 7.40 15.49 22.71
N VAL A 298 8.36 15.06 21.90
CA VAL A 298 8.35 13.81 21.15
C VAL A 298 9.00 12.72 21.99
N VAL A 299 8.24 11.67 22.30
CA VAL A 299 8.71 10.52 23.08
C VAL A 299 8.70 9.28 22.19
N VAL A 300 9.86 8.64 22.03
CA VAL A 300 10.01 7.37 21.32
C VAL A 300 10.04 6.23 22.33
N ILE A 301 9.15 5.26 22.17
CA ILE A 301 9.01 4.09 23.03
C ILE A 301 9.35 2.84 22.21
N PRO A 302 10.42 2.11 22.55
CA PRO A 302 10.84 0.95 21.80
C PRO A 302 9.99 -0.30 22.10
N ALA A 303 10.08 -1.28 21.19
CA ALA A 303 9.53 -2.61 21.31
C ALA A 303 10.32 -3.45 22.34
N LEU A 304 9.84 -4.66 22.61
CA LEU A 304 10.56 -5.65 23.40
C LEU A 304 11.99 -5.82 22.86
N PHE A 305 12.97 -5.88 23.76
CA PHE A 305 14.42 -5.88 23.46
C PHE A 305 15.01 -4.57 22.89
N GLY A 306 14.18 -3.55 22.64
CA GLY A 306 14.61 -2.32 21.97
C GLY A 306 15.25 -1.24 22.86
N SER A 307 15.41 -1.51 24.16
CA SER A 307 16.18 -0.67 25.09
C SER A 307 17.51 -1.33 25.43
N GLU A 308 18.59 -0.56 25.39
CA GLU A 308 19.89 -0.95 25.91
C GLU A 308 19.82 -1.14 27.43
N LEU A 309 20.53 -2.13 27.96
CA LEU A 309 20.62 -2.38 29.40
C LEU A 309 22.06 -2.23 29.88
N SER A 310 22.23 -1.52 30.97
CA SER A 310 23.53 -1.29 31.61
C SER A 310 23.54 -1.75 33.07
N ARG A 311 24.72 -2.15 33.54
CA ARG A 311 25.03 -2.39 34.95
C ARG A 311 26.19 -1.50 35.34
N GLY A 312 25.93 -0.47 36.16
CA GLY A 312 26.91 0.59 36.37
C GLY A 312 27.25 1.25 35.02
N ASP A 313 28.54 1.32 34.70
CA ASP A 313 29.04 1.91 33.44
C ASP A 313 29.14 0.89 32.28
N GLU A 314 28.89 -0.40 32.54
CA GLU A 314 28.97 -1.46 31.53
C GLU A 314 27.62 -1.63 30.81
N ILE A 315 27.62 -1.57 29.48
CA ILE A 315 26.46 -1.94 28.66
C ILE A 315 26.49 -3.46 28.45
N ILE A 316 25.50 -4.16 28.99
CA ILE A 316 25.36 -5.62 28.90
C ILE A 316 24.39 -6.07 27.80
N TRP A 317 23.64 -5.12 27.24
CA TRP A 317 22.72 -5.33 26.11
C TRP A 317 22.73 -4.11 25.18
N ALA A 318 23.21 -4.28 23.95
CA ALA A 318 23.36 -3.21 22.94
C ALA A 318 22.96 -3.62 21.51
N GLY A 319 22.68 -4.91 21.27
CA GLY A 319 22.38 -5.42 19.93
C GLY A 319 23.58 -5.39 18.99
N ASP A 320 24.72 -5.91 19.45
CA ASP A 320 25.91 -6.10 18.62
C ASP A 320 25.94 -7.49 17.96
N ARG A 321 27.09 -7.86 17.38
CA ARG A 321 27.28 -9.09 16.59
C ARG A 321 27.13 -10.40 17.38
N ASP A 322 27.12 -10.38 18.72
CA ASP A 322 26.99 -11.60 19.54
C ASP A 322 25.80 -11.53 20.50
N THR A 323 24.60 -11.48 19.90
CA THR A 323 23.32 -11.37 20.62
C THR A 323 23.13 -12.46 21.69
N LEU A 324 23.56 -13.70 21.43
CA LEU A 324 23.40 -14.81 22.38
C LEU A 324 24.30 -14.64 23.61
N ARG A 325 25.55 -14.18 23.43
CA ARG A 325 26.43 -13.84 24.55
C ARG A 325 25.85 -12.73 25.41
N GLN A 326 25.30 -11.68 24.81
CA GLN A 326 24.65 -10.60 25.56
C GLN A 326 23.42 -11.09 26.34
N LEU A 327 22.58 -11.95 25.73
CA LEU A 327 21.45 -12.56 26.45
C LEU A 327 21.92 -13.36 27.68
N ARG A 328 23.02 -14.11 27.57
CA ARG A 328 23.61 -14.83 28.71
C ARG A 328 24.11 -13.88 29.79
N ALA A 329 24.76 -12.79 29.42
CA ALA A 329 25.20 -11.76 30.36
C ALA A 329 23.99 -11.18 31.13
N VAL A 330 22.94 -10.77 30.41
CA VAL A 330 21.71 -10.25 31.02
C VAL A 330 21.08 -11.27 31.98
N ARG A 331 20.95 -12.54 31.57
CA ARG A 331 20.46 -13.63 32.43
C ARG A 331 21.31 -13.77 33.70
N ASN A 332 22.63 -13.87 33.57
CA ASN A 332 23.52 -14.10 34.71
C ASN A 332 23.47 -12.95 35.73
N HIS A 333 23.25 -11.72 35.26
CA HIS A 333 23.06 -10.54 36.10
C HIS A 333 21.67 -10.42 36.73
N THR A 334 20.65 -11.13 36.21
CA THR A 334 19.38 -11.27 36.95
C THR A 334 19.49 -12.20 38.16
N ALA A 335 20.49 -13.09 38.19
CA ALA A 335 20.68 -14.08 39.24
C ALA A 335 21.59 -13.63 40.40
N HIS A 336 22.38 -12.54 40.23
CA HIS A 336 23.35 -12.06 41.23
C HIS A 336 23.05 -10.61 41.63
N SER A 337 22.84 -10.36 42.92
CA SER A 337 22.25 -9.14 43.51
C SER A 337 23.13 -7.88 43.56
N ASP A 338 24.33 -7.89 43.01
CA ASP A 338 25.34 -6.87 43.35
C ASP A 338 25.35 -5.64 42.41
N GLY A 339 24.30 -5.40 41.64
CA GLY A 339 24.17 -4.18 40.82
C GLY A 339 22.87 -4.10 40.04
N ARG A 340 22.11 -3.03 40.23
CA ARG A 340 20.81 -2.83 39.57
C ARG A 340 21.03 -2.61 38.07
N VAL A 341 20.63 -3.58 37.26
CA VAL A 341 20.54 -3.40 35.80
C VAL A 341 19.46 -2.38 35.49
N VAL A 342 19.76 -1.41 34.65
CA VAL A 342 18.87 -0.31 34.28
C VAL A 342 18.84 -0.08 32.76
N PRO A 343 17.72 0.39 32.20
CA PRO A 343 17.68 0.80 30.82
C PRO A 343 18.46 2.10 30.62
N SER A 344 19.33 2.15 29.62
CA SER A 344 20.31 3.24 29.43
C SER A 344 20.20 3.98 28.10
N GLY A 345 19.58 3.39 27.08
CA GLY A 345 19.49 3.95 25.73
C GLY A 345 18.51 3.23 24.81
N LEU A 346 18.20 3.82 23.66
CA LEU A 346 17.50 3.10 22.59
C LEU A 346 18.51 2.22 21.86
N LEU A 347 18.16 0.97 21.61
CA LEU A 347 18.99 0.04 20.85
C LEU A 347 19.16 0.56 19.41
N ARG A 348 20.34 1.11 19.10
CA ARG A 348 20.59 1.77 17.81
C ARG A 348 20.88 0.78 16.68
N SER A 349 21.47 -0.35 17.02
CA SER A 349 21.93 -1.37 16.08
C SER A 349 20.85 -2.42 15.81
N PRO A 350 20.85 -3.05 14.63
CA PRO A 350 19.97 -4.18 14.36
C PRO A 350 20.31 -5.40 15.21
N LEU A 351 19.31 -6.19 15.56
CA LEU A 351 19.40 -7.35 16.43
C LEU A 351 18.58 -8.51 15.85
N LEU A 352 19.07 -9.74 16.00
CA LEU A 352 18.30 -10.95 15.76
C LEU A 352 18.54 -12.00 16.85
N ILE A 353 17.46 -12.45 17.49
CA ILE A 353 17.44 -13.62 18.38
C ILE A 353 16.84 -14.79 17.58
N PRO A 354 17.65 -15.79 17.18
CA PRO A 354 17.20 -16.91 16.36
C PRO A 354 15.97 -17.62 16.93
N GLY A 355 14.95 -17.84 16.09
CA GLY A 355 13.71 -18.50 16.50
C GLY A 355 12.77 -17.66 17.37
N LEU A 356 13.12 -16.42 17.71
CA LEU A 356 12.32 -15.56 18.58
C LEU A 356 11.99 -14.21 17.94
N TRP A 357 12.94 -13.26 17.91
CA TRP A 357 12.67 -11.85 17.62
C TRP A 357 13.71 -11.19 16.73
N SER A 358 13.29 -10.19 15.94
CA SER A 358 14.19 -9.35 15.14
C SER A 358 13.85 -7.87 15.31
N LEU A 359 14.88 -7.01 15.30
CA LEU A 359 14.75 -5.56 15.33
C LEU A 359 15.74 -4.93 14.36
N GLY A 360 15.29 -3.92 13.61
CA GLY A 360 16.13 -3.14 12.69
C GLY A 360 16.94 -2.03 13.36
N GLY A 361 16.78 -1.85 14.67
CA GLY A 361 17.40 -0.77 15.44
C GLY A 361 16.75 0.61 15.21
N TYR A 362 16.94 1.51 16.17
CA TYR A 362 16.28 2.83 16.20
C TYR A 362 17.13 3.97 15.64
N ARG A 363 18.34 3.69 15.14
CA ARG A 363 19.26 4.74 14.65
C ARG A 363 18.62 5.60 13.56
N ARG A 364 18.05 4.99 12.52
CA ARG A 364 17.45 5.73 11.39
C ARG A 364 16.28 6.61 11.83
N LEU A 365 15.35 6.06 12.60
CA LEU A 365 14.22 6.82 13.15
C LEU A 365 14.70 8.02 13.96
N TRP A 366 15.62 7.78 14.89
CA TRP A 366 16.09 8.82 15.78
C TRP A 366 16.86 9.92 15.06
N THR A 367 17.76 9.56 14.15
CA THR A 367 18.48 10.55 13.33
C THR A 367 17.49 11.40 12.52
N ALA A 368 16.46 10.80 11.95
CA ALA A 368 15.44 11.54 11.21
C ALA A 368 14.62 12.48 12.10
N LEU A 369 14.27 12.06 13.32
CA LEU A 369 13.56 12.92 14.28
C LEU A 369 14.44 14.05 14.82
N ALA A 370 15.70 13.76 15.14
CA ALA A 370 16.66 14.73 15.68
C ALA A 370 17.09 15.79 14.65
N ALA A 371 17.04 15.47 13.36
CA ALA A 371 17.35 16.41 12.28
C ALA A 371 16.26 17.47 12.04
N ARG A 372 15.12 17.39 12.73
CA ARG A 372 13.96 18.27 12.51
C ARG A 372 14.17 19.63 13.16
N ALA A 373 13.73 20.69 12.46
CA ALA A 373 13.72 22.04 13.00
C ALA A 373 12.86 22.10 14.28
N GLY A 374 13.36 22.77 15.31
CA GLY A 374 12.68 22.89 16.59
C GLY A 374 12.79 21.65 17.50
N VAL A 375 13.34 20.54 17.01
CA VAL A 375 13.59 19.33 17.82
C VAL A 375 15.00 19.34 18.36
N GLN A 376 15.13 19.14 19.67
CA GLN A 376 16.38 19.15 20.41
C GLN A 376 16.47 17.88 21.26
N GLU A 377 17.52 17.09 21.01
CA GLU A 377 17.82 15.91 21.81
C GLU A 377 17.94 16.26 23.29
N HIS A 378 17.45 15.37 24.15
CA HIS A 378 17.44 15.54 25.61
C HIS A 378 16.69 16.79 26.11
N ARG A 379 15.97 17.49 25.23
CA ARG A 379 14.97 18.51 25.60
C ARG A 379 13.58 18.02 25.24
N ASN A 380 13.16 18.26 23.99
CA ASN A 380 11.85 17.88 23.48
C ASN A 380 11.89 16.64 22.55
N LEU A 381 13.03 16.01 22.34
CA LEU A 381 13.11 14.61 21.87
C LEU A 381 13.62 13.71 22.99
N VAL A 382 12.78 12.76 23.40
CA VAL A 382 13.01 11.89 24.56
C VAL A 382 12.94 10.42 24.12
N ALA A 383 13.99 9.67 24.42
CA ALA A 383 13.96 8.23 24.40
C ALA A 383 13.37 7.73 25.71
N PHE A 384 12.16 7.15 25.69
CA PHE A 384 11.64 6.43 26.85
C PHE A 384 12.11 4.99 26.79
N THR A 385 13.20 4.71 27.49
CA THR A 385 13.79 3.38 27.59
C THR A 385 13.18 2.66 28.79
N TRP A 386 12.97 1.37 28.63
CA TRP A 386 12.34 0.53 29.64
C TRP A 386 13.05 -0.80 29.74
N ASP A 387 12.97 -1.40 30.92
CA ASP A 387 13.61 -2.68 31.16
C ASP A 387 12.71 -3.80 30.64
N TRP A 388 13.08 -4.31 29.47
CA TRP A 388 12.29 -5.26 28.69
C TRP A 388 12.06 -6.61 29.36
N ARG A 389 12.67 -6.84 30.53
CA ARG A 389 12.47 -8.05 31.34
C ARG A 389 11.22 -7.99 32.20
N PHE A 390 10.68 -6.79 32.45
CA PHE A 390 9.59 -6.56 33.38
C PHE A 390 8.28 -6.20 32.68
N ASP A 391 7.20 -6.32 33.44
CA ASP A 391 5.81 -6.11 33.03
C ASP A 391 5.55 -4.78 32.29
N LEU A 392 4.74 -4.84 31.21
CA LEU A 392 4.36 -3.67 30.40
C LEU A 392 3.58 -2.61 31.20
N GLN A 393 2.82 -3.00 32.23
CA GLN A 393 2.11 -2.07 33.11
C GLN A 393 3.10 -1.25 33.96
N VAL A 394 4.17 -1.89 34.44
CA VAL A 394 5.25 -1.21 35.18
C VAL A 394 5.96 -0.22 34.26
N ALA A 395 6.19 -0.59 32.99
CA ALA A 395 6.73 0.34 32.00
C ALA A 395 5.76 1.51 31.74
N ALA A 396 4.44 1.27 31.68
CA ALA A 396 3.45 2.33 31.48
C ALA A 396 3.37 3.31 32.66
N GLN A 397 3.51 2.83 33.90
CA GLN A 397 3.62 3.69 35.09
C GLN A 397 4.88 4.57 35.04
N ARG A 398 6.02 4.00 34.65
CA ARG A 398 7.26 4.78 34.44
C ARG A 398 7.13 5.78 33.30
N LEU A 399 6.35 5.47 32.27
CA LEU A 399 6.05 6.39 31.18
C LEU A 399 5.25 7.59 31.69
N LEU A 400 4.24 7.38 32.54
CA LEU A 400 3.50 8.47 33.19
C LEU A 400 4.45 9.40 33.95
N GLU A 401 5.26 8.85 34.86
CA GLU A 401 6.22 9.63 35.65
C GLU A 401 7.19 10.42 34.76
N THR A 402 7.67 9.78 33.68
CA THR A 402 8.59 10.41 32.74
C THR A 402 7.90 11.53 31.96
N VAL A 403 6.70 11.30 31.45
CA VAL A 403 5.93 12.31 30.71
C VAL A 403 5.65 13.52 31.59
N GLU A 404 5.18 13.33 32.83
CA GLU A 404 4.87 14.42 33.74
C GLU A 404 6.11 15.26 34.08
N ARG A 405 7.20 14.58 34.47
CA ARG A 405 8.47 15.25 34.77
C ARG A 405 8.99 16.04 33.57
N ARG A 406 9.04 15.40 32.39
CA ARG A 406 9.62 16.01 31.18
C ARG A 406 8.78 17.15 30.66
N LEU A 407 7.45 17.03 30.71
CA LEU A 407 6.53 18.08 30.27
C LEU A 407 6.59 19.30 31.21
N ALA A 408 6.72 19.08 32.52
CA ALA A 408 6.98 20.16 33.47
C ALA A 408 8.33 20.85 33.19
N GLU A 409 9.42 20.09 33.07
CA GLU A 409 10.76 20.62 32.76
C GLU A 409 10.78 21.44 31.46
N TRP A 410 10.05 21.00 30.44
CA TRP A 410 9.99 21.67 29.15
C TRP A 410 9.28 23.03 29.20
N ARG A 411 8.20 23.11 29.98
CA ARG A 411 7.46 24.35 30.23
C ARG A 411 8.26 25.31 31.10
N ASP A 412 8.90 24.82 32.15
CA ASP A 412 9.66 25.65 33.10
C ASP A 412 10.92 26.26 32.46
N LYS A 413 11.57 25.55 31.55
CA LYS A 413 12.78 26.02 30.84
C LYS A 413 12.47 26.94 29.65
N GLY A 414 11.21 27.34 29.46
CA GLY A 414 10.77 28.23 28.39
C GLY A 414 10.85 27.61 26.98
N GLY A 415 10.98 26.28 26.89
CA GLY A 415 10.95 25.57 25.61
C GLY A 415 9.53 25.39 25.07
N GLY A 416 8.55 25.26 25.97
CA GLY A 416 7.12 25.17 25.64
C GLY A 416 6.26 26.16 26.41
N ASP A 417 4.96 26.18 26.08
CA ASP A 417 3.90 26.95 26.73
C ASP A 417 2.92 26.04 27.51
N ARG A 418 1.84 26.62 28.06
CA ARG A 418 0.78 25.88 28.78
C ARG A 418 0.03 24.86 27.90
N GLU A 419 0.04 25.06 26.58
CA GLU A 419 -0.61 24.19 25.60
C GLU A 419 0.32 23.06 25.09
N SER A 420 1.59 23.06 25.49
CA SER A 420 2.55 22.00 25.19
C SER A 420 2.02 20.66 25.67
N ARG A 421 2.11 19.65 24.82
CA ARG A 421 1.68 18.27 25.06
C ARG A 421 2.75 17.30 24.60
N VAL A 422 2.42 16.01 24.65
CA VAL A 422 3.30 14.92 24.24
C VAL A 422 2.85 14.34 22.91
N VAL A 423 3.83 14.02 22.07
CA VAL A 423 3.71 13.16 20.90
C VAL A 423 4.36 11.82 21.24
N LEU A 424 3.58 10.74 21.23
CA LEU A 424 4.05 9.39 21.51
C LEU A 424 4.27 8.62 20.21
N ILE A 425 5.47 8.06 20.02
CA ILE A 425 5.80 7.15 18.92
C ILE A 425 6.17 5.81 19.54
N GLY A 426 5.26 4.83 19.47
CA GLY A 426 5.44 3.52 20.08
C GLY A 426 5.63 2.43 19.04
N HIS A 427 6.75 1.70 19.08
CA HIS A 427 7.00 0.55 18.21
C HIS A 427 6.67 -0.76 18.92
N GLY A 428 5.92 -1.67 18.28
CA GLY A 428 5.58 -2.97 18.84
C GLY A 428 4.93 -2.83 20.22
N GLU A 429 5.50 -3.48 21.22
CA GLU A 429 5.11 -3.41 22.64
C GLU A 429 5.17 -2.00 23.20
N GLY A 430 6.03 -1.13 22.66
CA GLY A 430 6.07 0.28 23.04
C GLY A 430 4.76 1.02 22.74
N GLY A 431 4.02 0.58 21.73
CA GLY A 431 2.67 1.06 21.49
C GLY A 431 1.65 0.52 22.51
N LEU A 432 1.85 -0.68 23.05
CA LEU A 432 1.01 -1.22 24.12
C LEU A 432 1.25 -0.52 25.45
N ILE A 433 2.52 -0.23 25.77
CA ILE A 433 2.91 0.61 26.93
C ILE A 433 2.23 1.98 26.83
N ALA A 434 2.32 2.63 25.66
CA ALA A 434 1.65 3.89 25.39
C ALA A 434 0.12 3.77 25.53
N SER A 435 -0.48 2.71 25.01
CA SER A 435 -1.93 2.50 25.06
C SER A 435 -2.44 2.30 26.47
N HIS A 436 -1.71 1.56 27.30
CA HIS A 436 -2.02 1.42 28.72
C HIS A 436 -1.90 2.77 29.44
N TYR A 437 -0.83 3.54 29.20
CA TYR A 437 -0.67 4.90 29.72
C TYR A 437 -1.86 5.80 29.33
N LEU A 438 -2.26 5.78 28.06
CA LEU A 438 -3.33 6.62 27.53
C LEU A 438 -4.70 6.23 28.09
N GLY A 439 -5.05 4.95 28.01
CA GLY A 439 -6.38 4.44 28.33
C GLY A 439 -6.61 4.18 29.82
N MET A 440 -5.59 3.72 30.55
CA MET A 440 -5.74 3.26 31.94
C MET A 440 -5.17 4.23 32.96
N LEU A 441 -4.19 5.07 32.58
CA LEU A 441 -3.52 6.01 33.48
C LEU A 441 -3.88 7.48 33.20
N GLY A 442 -4.90 7.75 32.38
CA GLY A 442 -5.36 9.11 32.07
C GLY A 442 -4.39 9.92 31.20
N GLY A 443 -3.54 9.26 30.41
CA GLY A 443 -2.51 9.90 29.61
C GLY A 443 -3.02 10.81 28.50
N TRP A 444 -4.27 10.62 28.05
CA TRP A 444 -4.87 11.37 26.94
C TRP A 444 -4.82 12.89 27.12
N ASP A 445 -5.05 13.39 28.34
CA ASP A 445 -5.08 14.84 28.63
C ASP A 445 -3.76 15.54 28.31
N ARG A 446 -2.65 14.79 28.32
CA ARG A 446 -1.30 15.29 28.07
C ARG A 446 -0.80 14.93 26.67
N THR A 447 -1.53 14.15 25.90
CA THR A 447 -1.06 13.62 24.60
C THR A 447 -1.81 14.29 23.45
N ARG A 448 -1.06 14.92 22.54
CA ARG A 448 -1.59 15.53 21.31
C ARG A 448 -1.69 14.50 20.18
N LEU A 449 -0.68 13.64 20.06
CA LEU A 449 -0.56 12.68 18.98
C LEU A 449 -0.01 11.35 19.51
N PHE A 450 -0.62 10.25 19.10
CA PHE A 450 -0.12 8.90 19.32
C PHE A 450 0.06 8.18 17.98
N VAL A 451 1.26 7.68 17.75
CA VAL A 451 1.68 6.94 16.57
C VAL A 451 2.15 5.54 16.98
N PRO A 452 1.25 4.55 17.03
CA PRO A 452 1.64 3.15 17.15
C PRO A 452 2.22 2.65 15.81
N ILE A 453 3.33 1.93 15.86
CA ILE A 453 4.03 1.33 14.72
C ILE A 453 4.06 -0.18 14.93
N GLY A 454 3.34 -0.94 14.10
CA GLY A 454 3.32 -2.40 14.19
C GLY A 454 2.85 -2.93 15.55
N THR A 455 1.98 -2.21 16.26
CA THR A 455 1.62 -2.57 17.64
C THR A 455 0.63 -3.75 17.67
N PRO A 456 0.91 -4.85 18.39
CA PRO A 456 0.03 -6.01 18.45
C PRO A 456 -1.09 -5.81 19.48
N PHE A 457 -2.06 -4.94 19.19
CA PHE A 457 -3.17 -4.62 20.10
C PHE A 457 -4.04 -5.83 20.49
N ARG A 458 -4.01 -6.90 19.68
CA ARG A 458 -4.72 -8.16 19.94
C ARG A 458 -3.79 -9.34 20.13
N GLY A 459 -2.49 -9.07 20.32
CA GLY A 459 -1.44 -10.07 20.50
C GLY A 459 -0.87 -10.64 19.19
N THR A 460 0.10 -11.55 19.31
CA THR A 460 0.80 -12.19 18.19
C THR A 460 0.98 -13.69 18.41
N LEU A 461 0.72 -14.48 17.37
CA LEU A 461 0.99 -15.92 17.38
C LEU A 461 2.48 -16.26 17.52
N ARG A 462 3.39 -15.32 17.22
CA ARG A 462 4.83 -15.55 17.37
C ARG A 462 5.22 -15.74 18.84
N ALA A 463 4.63 -14.95 19.74
CA ALA A 463 4.86 -15.10 21.16
C ALA A 463 4.28 -16.43 21.68
N LEU A 464 3.06 -16.77 21.27
CA LEU A 464 2.42 -18.03 21.63
C LEU A 464 3.21 -19.25 21.13
N GLU A 465 3.67 -19.21 19.88
CA GLU A 465 4.52 -20.25 19.29
C GLU A 465 5.79 -20.44 20.12
N PHE A 466 6.50 -19.36 20.45
CA PHE A 466 7.72 -19.44 21.24
C PHE A 466 7.47 -19.96 22.67
N LEU A 467 6.41 -19.50 23.34
CA LEU A 467 6.06 -19.95 24.68
C LEU A 467 5.64 -21.43 24.71
N THR A 468 5.05 -21.93 23.63
CA THR A 468 4.60 -23.33 23.51
C THR A 468 5.72 -24.26 23.03
N ASN A 469 6.44 -23.87 21.98
CA ASN A 469 7.40 -24.72 21.27
C ASN A 469 8.86 -24.50 21.71
N GLY A 470 9.19 -23.34 22.28
CA GLY A 470 10.56 -22.87 22.49
C GLY A 470 11.21 -22.32 21.21
N ALA A 471 12.53 -22.23 21.20
CA ALA A 471 13.33 -21.87 20.03
C ALA A 471 14.55 -22.79 19.89
N SER A 472 15.17 -22.79 18.71
CA SER A 472 16.39 -23.55 18.38
C SER A 472 17.66 -22.88 18.93
N ILE A 473 17.64 -22.48 20.20
CA ILE A 473 18.78 -21.91 20.92
C ILE A 473 19.00 -22.68 22.23
N ASP A 474 20.09 -22.36 22.94
CA ASP A 474 20.44 -22.90 24.26
C ASP A 474 19.19 -23.01 25.17
N PRO A 475 18.82 -24.22 25.66
CA PRO A 475 17.64 -24.43 26.51
C PRO A 475 17.58 -23.52 27.72
N VAL A 476 18.74 -23.18 28.29
CA VAL A 476 18.83 -22.31 29.46
C VAL A 476 18.42 -20.87 29.14
N LEU A 477 18.71 -20.42 27.91
CA LEU A 477 18.23 -19.14 27.40
C LEU A 477 16.74 -19.21 27.05
N VAL A 478 16.26 -20.33 26.50
CA VAL A 478 14.83 -20.54 26.24
C VAL A 478 14.04 -20.40 27.54
N ASP A 479 14.44 -21.07 28.61
CA ASP A 479 13.76 -21.00 29.91
C ASP A 479 13.76 -19.57 30.48
N PHE A 480 14.88 -18.86 30.39
CA PHE A 480 14.96 -17.45 30.79
C PHE A 480 14.00 -16.56 30.00
N LEU A 481 13.99 -16.72 28.67
CA LEU A 481 13.14 -15.93 27.78
C LEU A 481 11.65 -16.26 28.00
N GLN A 482 11.30 -17.53 28.18
CA GLN A 482 9.93 -17.95 28.47
C GLN A 482 9.42 -17.42 29.82
N GLY A 483 10.33 -17.05 30.74
CA GLY A 483 9.99 -16.40 32.01
C GLY A 483 9.70 -14.89 31.91
N LEU A 484 9.91 -14.24 30.75
CA LEU A 484 9.72 -12.80 30.61
C LEU A 484 8.23 -12.44 30.53
N SER A 485 7.72 -11.67 31.50
CA SER A 485 6.32 -11.25 31.55
C SER A 485 5.80 -10.60 30.25
N PRO A 486 6.58 -9.73 29.56
CA PRO A 486 6.09 -9.12 28.32
C PRO A 486 5.71 -10.10 27.21
N LEU A 487 6.38 -11.26 27.10
CA LEU A 487 6.01 -12.27 26.09
C LEU A 487 4.64 -12.89 26.37
N HIS A 488 4.29 -13.06 27.65
CA HIS A 488 2.97 -13.53 28.08
C HIS A 488 1.91 -12.47 27.83
N GLN A 489 2.24 -11.19 28.01
CA GLN A 489 1.33 -10.05 27.83
C GLN A 489 1.02 -9.70 26.36
N VAL A 490 1.60 -10.41 25.40
CA VAL A 490 1.33 -10.23 23.96
C VAL A 490 0.76 -11.49 23.30
N VAL A 491 0.31 -12.46 24.09
CA VAL A 491 -0.38 -13.65 23.57
C VAL A 491 -1.78 -13.28 23.05
N PRO A 492 -2.26 -13.85 21.92
CA PRO A 492 -3.52 -13.44 21.31
C PRO A 492 -4.74 -13.56 22.23
N ILE A 493 -5.63 -12.57 22.15
CA ILE A 493 -6.93 -12.57 22.86
C ILE A 493 -8.06 -13.19 22.03
N ASP A 494 -7.82 -13.38 20.73
CA ASP A 494 -8.78 -13.94 19.79
C ASP A 494 -8.77 -15.47 19.79
N PRO A 495 -9.88 -16.11 19.36
CA PRO A 495 -9.86 -17.54 19.06
C PRO A 495 -8.96 -17.82 17.85
N VAL A 496 -7.77 -18.37 18.10
CA VAL A 496 -6.72 -18.59 17.07
C VAL A 496 -6.11 -19.99 17.09
N VAL A 497 -6.42 -20.81 18.10
CA VAL A 497 -5.83 -22.15 18.27
C VAL A 497 -6.85 -23.24 17.96
N ASP A 498 -6.54 -24.11 17.00
CA ASP A 498 -7.29 -25.33 16.73
C ASP A 498 -6.63 -26.52 17.47
N LEU A 499 -7.39 -27.18 18.34
CA LEU A 499 -6.95 -28.38 19.08
C LEU A 499 -7.11 -29.68 18.27
N GLY A 500 -7.31 -29.59 16.96
CA GLY A 500 -7.59 -30.72 16.06
C GLY A 500 -9.08 -30.99 15.87
N THR A 501 -9.95 -30.09 16.36
CA THR A 501 -11.42 -30.19 16.25
C THR A 501 -11.98 -29.38 15.09
N GLY A 502 -11.17 -28.50 14.49
CA GLY A 502 -11.61 -27.53 13.47
C GLY A 502 -12.29 -26.28 14.06
N ILE A 503 -12.41 -26.18 15.39
CA ILE A 503 -12.95 -25.01 16.09
C ILE A 503 -11.79 -24.28 16.75
N LEU A 504 -11.71 -22.96 16.50
CA LEU A 504 -10.69 -22.12 17.12
C LEU A 504 -11.07 -21.75 18.56
N ALA A 505 -10.13 -21.92 19.47
CA ALA A 505 -10.21 -21.52 20.87
C ALA A 505 -9.23 -20.39 21.17
N ARG A 506 -9.50 -19.61 22.22
CA ARG A 506 -8.56 -18.59 22.71
C ARG A 506 -7.41 -19.29 23.45
N PRO A 507 -6.18 -18.75 23.37
CA PRO A 507 -5.05 -19.26 24.14
C PRO A 507 -5.28 -19.29 25.66
N SER A 508 -6.12 -18.40 26.19
CA SER A 508 -6.48 -18.35 27.62
C SER A 508 -7.53 -19.38 28.03
N ASP A 509 -8.15 -20.08 27.08
CA ASP A 509 -9.16 -21.12 27.34
C ASP A 509 -8.61 -22.54 27.19
N VAL A 510 -7.33 -22.70 26.84
CA VAL A 510 -6.72 -23.99 26.51
C VAL A 510 -5.40 -24.18 27.24
N ASP A 511 -5.13 -25.42 27.65
CA ASP A 511 -3.85 -25.81 28.23
C ASP A 511 -2.87 -26.19 27.11
N LEU A 512 -1.80 -25.40 26.95
CA LEU A 512 -0.82 -25.58 25.89
C LEU A 512 0.50 -26.13 26.44
N PRO A 513 1.18 -27.05 25.71
CA PRO A 513 2.46 -27.60 26.13
C PRO A 513 3.47 -26.50 26.50
N ARG A 514 4.20 -26.68 27.62
CA ARG A 514 5.16 -25.72 28.22
C ARG A 514 4.58 -24.38 28.69
N TYR A 515 3.64 -23.81 27.96
CA TYR A 515 3.04 -22.51 28.25
C TYR A 515 1.99 -22.59 29.37
N GLY A 516 1.23 -23.69 29.43
CA GLY A 516 0.06 -23.82 30.29
C GLY A 516 -1.15 -23.10 29.71
N VAL A 517 -2.02 -22.61 30.60
CA VAL A 517 -3.16 -21.75 30.25
C VAL A 517 -2.68 -20.31 30.08
N GLY A 518 -3.02 -19.69 28.95
CA GLY A 518 -2.51 -18.36 28.63
C GLY A 518 -3.07 -17.22 29.49
N ASN A 519 -2.26 -16.19 29.70
CA ASN A 519 -2.67 -14.97 30.39
C ASN A 519 -2.91 -13.83 29.40
N SER A 520 -4.18 -13.59 29.06
CA SER A 520 -4.62 -12.51 28.17
C SER A 520 -4.95 -11.19 28.89
N ARG A 521 -4.85 -11.16 30.23
CA ARG A 521 -5.42 -10.09 31.06
C ARG A 521 -4.99 -8.69 30.64
N PHE A 522 -3.71 -8.50 30.36
CA PHE A 522 -3.20 -7.18 29.97
C PHE A 522 -3.84 -6.66 28.68
N LEU A 523 -3.95 -7.51 27.64
CA LEU A 523 -4.56 -7.12 26.38
C LEU A 523 -6.08 -6.95 26.50
N ASP A 524 -6.75 -7.79 27.30
CA ASP A 524 -8.17 -7.63 27.60
C ASP A 524 -8.45 -6.29 28.30
N GLU A 525 -7.59 -5.87 29.24
CA GLU A 525 -7.69 -4.58 29.93
C GLU A 525 -7.54 -3.40 28.95
N ILE A 526 -6.59 -3.45 28.01
CA ILE A 526 -6.40 -2.38 27.00
C ILE A 526 -7.31 -2.50 25.77
N ALA A 527 -8.15 -3.53 25.67
CA ALA A 527 -9.12 -3.68 24.58
C ALA A 527 -10.41 -2.86 24.81
N GLY A 528 -10.72 -2.48 26.06
CA GLY A 528 -11.88 -1.66 26.42
C GLY A 528 -11.65 -0.19 26.85
N PRO A 529 -10.50 0.48 26.61
CA PRO A 529 -10.22 1.81 27.14
C PRO A 529 -11.08 2.90 26.47
N PRO A 530 -11.22 4.07 27.10
CA PRO A 530 -11.94 5.19 26.52
C PRO A 530 -11.35 5.61 25.17
N SER A 531 -12.23 5.95 24.24
CA SER A 531 -11.84 6.53 22.95
C SER A 531 -11.02 7.82 23.15
N PRO A 532 -10.06 8.12 22.26
CA PRO A 532 -9.29 9.35 22.34
C PRO A 532 -10.22 10.59 22.38
N PRO A 533 -9.95 11.58 23.23
CA PRO A 533 -10.70 12.83 23.21
C PRO A 533 -10.44 13.57 21.89
N ALA A 534 -11.36 14.46 21.49
CA ALA A 534 -11.26 15.20 20.22
C ALA A 534 -9.97 16.03 20.07
N SER A 535 -9.32 16.36 21.20
CA SER A 535 -8.05 17.10 21.24
C SER A 535 -6.79 16.24 21.05
N SER A 536 -6.96 14.92 20.94
CA SER A 536 -5.88 13.95 20.72
C SER A 536 -6.11 13.21 19.41
N VAL A 537 -5.02 12.89 18.71
CA VAL A 537 -5.07 12.16 17.45
C VAL A 537 -4.30 10.87 17.54
N VAL A 538 -4.83 9.84 16.90
CA VAL A 538 -4.13 8.59 16.66
C VAL A 538 -3.90 8.42 15.17
N ALA A 539 -2.66 8.09 14.80
CA ALA A 539 -2.24 7.86 13.43
C ALA A 539 -1.45 6.54 13.35
N PRO A 540 -2.13 5.38 13.29
CA PRO A 540 -1.46 4.09 13.30
C PRO A 540 -0.64 3.84 12.03
N ILE A 541 0.53 3.24 12.21
CA ILE A 541 1.32 2.63 11.13
C ILE A 541 1.16 1.11 11.25
N VAL A 542 0.43 0.53 10.30
CA VAL A 542 0.11 -0.90 10.25
C VAL A 542 0.93 -1.55 9.15
N GLY A 543 1.70 -2.59 9.48
CA GLY A 543 2.51 -3.26 8.49
C GLY A 543 1.70 -4.25 7.62
N ILE A 544 2.07 -4.36 6.34
CA ILE A 544 1.34 -5.14 5.32
C ILE A 544 2.28 -5.85 4.35
N GLY A 545 1.71 -6.69 3.49
CA GLY A 545 2.40 -7.35 2.38
C GLY A 545 3.30 -8.50 2.80
N GLN A 546 3.30 -8.89 4.09
CA GLN A 546 4.04 -10.05 4.58
C GLN A 546 3.07 -11.13 5.05
N ALA A 547 3.33 -12.37 4.62
CA ALA A 547 2.58 -13.52 5.09
C ALA A 547 2.74 -13.65 6.61
N THR A 548 1.62 -13.55 7.32
CA THR A 548 1.61 -13.44 8.79
C THR A 548 0.73 -14.53 9.39
N ALA A 549 1.17 -15.07 10.52
CA ALA A 549 0.41 -16.09 11.23
C ALA A 549 -0.88 -15.49 11.80
N ALA A 550 -2.02 -16.11 11.51
CA ALA A 550 -3.32 -15.73 12.11
C ALA A 550 -4.05 -16.87 12.79
N THR A 551 -3.71 -18.13 12.48
CA THR A 551 -4.21 -19.30 13.20
C THR A 551 -3.09 -20.29 13.47
N ALA A 552 -3.28 -21.17 14.43
CA ALA A 552 -2.36 -22.24 14.73
C ALA A 552 -3.11 -23.53 15.05
N GLN A 553 -2.49 -24.67 14.80
CA GLN A 553 -3.05 -25.99 15.11
C GLN A 553 -2.12 -26.74 16.05
N LEU A 554 -2.65 -27.30 17.12
CA LEU A 554 -1.88 -28.18 18.00
C LEU A 554 -1.78 -29.57 17.36
N VAL A 555 -0.56 -29.97 16.99
CA VAL A 555 -0.29 -31.28 16.36
C VAL A 555 0.86 -31.95 17.11
N SER A 556 0.61 -33.13 17.66
CA SER A 556 1.63 -33.93 18.38
C SER A 556 2.37 -33.14 19.47
N GLY A 557 1.63 -32.35 20.26
CA GLY A 557 2.21 -31.56 21.35
C GLY A 557 3.03 -30.34 20.91
N ARG A 558 2.93 -29.94 19.63
CA ARG A 558 3.57 -28.73 19.10
C ARG A 558 2.56 -27.84 18.39
N LEU A 559 2.71 -26.55 18.56
CA LEU A 559 1.89 -25.56 17.88
C LEU A 559 2.41 -25.36 16.45
N ARG A 560 1.59 -25.68 15.45
CA ARG A 560 1.89 -25.43 14.04
C ARG A 560 1.18 -24.16 13.58
N ILE A 561 1.92 -23.07 13.45
CA ILE A 561 1.38 -21.80 12.95
C ILE A 561 0.99 -21.91 11.46
N ARG A 562 -0.07 -21.20 11.08
CA ARG A 562 -0.54 -21.07 9.70
C ARG A 562 -0.45 -19.61 9.30
N THR A 563 0.38 -19.31 8.31
CA THR A 563 0.58 -17.96 7.74
C THR A 563 -0.50 -17.64 6.69
N ASN A 564 -1.72 -17.47 7.17
CA ASN A 564 -2.93 -17.30 6.36
C ASN A 564 -3.56 -15.89 6.43
N ALA A 565 -2.82 -14.90 6.95
CA ALA A 565 -3.24 -13.50 6.92
C ALA A 565 -2.14 -12.59 6.37
N ASP A 566 -2.55 -11.37 6.02
CA ASP A 566 -1.63 -10.27 5.71
C ASP A 566 -1.23 -9.52 6.99
N GLY A 567 -0.06 -8.90 6.96
CA GLY A 567 0.55 -8.21 8.09
C GLY A 567 2.03 -7.92 7.85
N ASP A 568 2.80 -7.85 8.93
CA ASP A 568 4.23 -7.53 8.94
C ASP A 568 5.15 -8.70 9.32
N SER A 569 4.69 -9.93 9.07
CA SER A 569 5.31 -11.21 9.44
C SER A 569 5.23 -11.57 10.93
N VAL A 570 4.81 -10.67 11.81
CA VAL A 570 4.61 -10.94 13.24
C VAL A 570 3.20 -10.55 13.70
N VAL A 571 2.72 -9.39 13.26
CA VAL A 571 1.44 -8.79 13.63
C VAL A 571 0.55 -8.75 12.39
N SER A 572 -0.62 -9.37 12.48
CA SER A 572 -1.62 -9.33 11.41
C SER A 572 -2.26 -7.95 11.35
N ILE A 573 -2.84 -7.57 10.20
CA ILE A 573 -3.58 -6.31 10.07
C ILE A 573 -4.66 -6.18 11.16
N ALA A 574 -5.35 -7.28 11.48
CA ALA A 574 -6.39 -7.28 12.50
C ALA A 574 -5.85 -6.97 13.92
N SER A 575 -4.65 -7.47 14.25
CA SER A 575 -4.00 -7.17 15.53
C SER A 575 -3.31 -5.80 15.54
N GLY A 576 -2.88 -5.31 14.37
CA GLY A 576 -2.22 -4.01 14.21
C GLY A 576 -3.13 -2.80 14.36
N GLN A 577 -4.46 -3.01 14.34
CA GLN A 577 -5.44 -1.94 14.50
C GLN A 577 -5.72 -1.65 15.99
N PRO A 578 -5.68 -0.38 16.42
CA PRO A 578 -6.02 -0.02 17.79
C PRO A 578 -7.46 -0.42 18.17
N PRO A 579 -7.73 -0.68 19.47
CA PRO A 579 -9.03 -1.13 19.94
C PRO A 579 -10.11 -0.04 19.98
N TYR A 580 -9.75 1.22 19.70
CA TYR A 580 -10.67 2.36 19.62
C TYR A 580 -10.78 2.87 18.18
N GLN A 581 -11.86 3.60 17.89
CA GLN A 581 -12.14 4.08 16.53
C GLN A 581 -11.07 5.08 16.04
N VAL A 582 -10.50 4.80 14.88
CA VAL A 582 -9.58 5.68 14.17
C VAL A 582 -10.18 6.05 12.82
N ASP A 583 -9.98 7.28 12.36
CA ASP A 583 -10.29 7.65 10.98
C ASP A 583 -9.38 6.85 10.03
N ASP A 584 -9.96 5.98 9.19
CA ASP A 584 -9.24 5.14 8.24
C ASP A 584 -8.22 5.92 7.39
N ARG A 585 -8.45 7.22 7.16
CA ARG A 585 -7.53 8.09 6.41
C ARG A 585 -6.22 8.39 7.14
N ARG A 586 -6.15 8.08 8.43
CA ARG A 586 -4.98 8.29 9.31
C ARG A 586 -4.18 7.01 9.52
N ILE A 587 -4.66 5.87 9.01
CA ILE A 587 -3.92 4.61 9.05
C ILE A 587 -2.94 4.60 7.89
N PHE A 588 -1.65 4.53 8.21
CA PHE A 588 -0.60 4.37 7.23
C PHE A 588 -0.23 2.89 7.10
N PHE A 589 -0.49 2.31 5.94
CA PHE A 589 -0.09 0.94 5.66
C PHE A 589 1.33 0.89 5.08
N ALA A 590 2.25 0.27 5.81
CA ALA A 590 3.66 0.20 5.46
C ALA A 590 4.05 -1.23 5.07
N PRO A 591 4.47 -1.49 3.82
CA PRO A 591 4.93 -2.83 3.46
C PRO A 591 6.30 -3.11 4.08
N GLY A 592 6.41 -4.14 4.90
CA GLY A 592 7.68 -4.45 5.58
C GLY A 592 7.50 -5.38 6.77
N ARG A 593 8.61 -5.87 7.32
CA ARG A 593 8.58 -6.75 8.49
C ARG A 593 8.58 -5.93 9.79
N GLN A 594 7.89 -6.45 10.80
CA GLN A 594 7.65 -5.84 12.12
C GLN A 594 8.85 -5.05 12.64
N GLY A 595 9.98 -5.73 12.86
CA GLY A 595 11.17 -5.13 13.47
C GLY A 595 11.79 -3.96 12.69
N TYR A 596 11.48 -3.79 11.40
CA TYR A 596 12.08 -2.78 10.52
C TYR A 596 11.17 -1.60 10.23
N LEU A 597 9.88 -1.67 10.57
CA LEU A 597 8.93 -0.59 10.33
C LEU A 597 9.45 0.77 10.84
N PRO A 598 10.07 0.91 12.04
CA PRO A 598 10.61 2.20 12.48
C PRO A 598 11.77 2.73 11.61
N SER A 599 12.49 1.84 10.94
CA SER A 599 13.66 2.15 10.12
C SER A 599 13.34 2.29 8.62
N ASP A 600 12.10 2.02 8.23
CA ASP A 600 11.62 2.09 6.85
C ASP A 600 11.57 3.56 6.38
N PRO A 601 12.23 3.91 5.26
CA PRO A 601 12.21 5.27 4.75
C PRO A 601 10.80 5.83 4.53
N ARG A 602 9.85 5.01 4.09
CA ARG A 602 8.46 5.43 3.85
C ARG A 602 7.72 5.77 5.14
N VAL A 603 8.01 5.01 6.21
CA VAL A 603 7.49 5.28 7.55
C VAL A 603 8.11 6.57 8.09
N ILE A 604 9.42 6.76 7.92
CA ILE A 604 10.12 7.98 8.33
C ILE A 604 9.60 9.20 7.58
N ASP A 605 9.38 9.10 6.27
CA ASP A 605 8.82 10.17 5.44
C ASP A 605 7.39 10.53 5.90
N TYR A 606 6.57 9.52 6.17
CA TYR A 606 5.21 9.70 6.70
C TYR A 606 5.23 10.37 8.07
N LEU A 607 6.06 9.88 9.01
CA LEU A 607 6.25 10.48 10.32
C LEU A 607 6.71 11.94 10.22
N SER A 608 7.62 12.23 9.29
CA SER A 608 8.10 13.59 9.07
C SER A 608 6.95 14.49 8.62
N ALA A 609 6.19 14.07 7.62
CA ALA A 609 5.01 14.81 7.15
C ALA A 609 3.93 14.99 8.25
N LEU A 610 3.78 13.99 9.12
CA LEU A 610 2.84 13.99 10.24
C LEU A 610 3.23 15.03 11.30
N LEU A 611 4.51 15.12 11.63
CA LEU A 611 5.05 16.06 12.61
C LEU A 611 5.18 17.48 12.02
N ASP A 612 5.38 17.64 10.70
CA ASP A 612 5.41 18.94 10.02
C ASP A 612 4.01 19.54 9.77
N ALA A 613 2.95 18.84 10.17
CA ALA A 613 1.60 19.36 10.02
C ALA A 613 1.33 20.53 10.97
N ARG A 614 0.78 21.63 10.43
CA ARG A 614 0.36 22.80 11.22
C ARG A 614 -0.90 22.55 12.05
N ASP A 615 -1.71 21.57 11.65
CA ASP A 615 -2.93 21.19 12.34
C ASP A 615 -3.13 19.67 12.23
N VAL A 616 -3.36 19.05 13.39
CA VAL A 616 -3.65 17.63 13.56
C VAL A 616 -4.94 17.21 12.81
N SER A 617 -5.85 18.15 12.54
CA SER A 617 -7.07 17.90 11.75
C SER A 617 -6.80 17.75 10.24
N SER A 618 -5.69 18.32 9.74
CA SER A 618 -5.31 18.29 8.32
C SER A 618 -4.67 16.97 7.86
N LEU A 619 -4.35 16.09 8.83
CA LEU A 619 -3.61 14.84 8.66
C LEU A 619 -4.35 13.75 7.87
N GLY A 620 -5.66 13.87 7.66
CA GLY A 620 -6.46 12.89 6.92
C GLY A 620 -6.24 12.86 5.39
N ARG A 621 -5.12 13.39 4.89
CA ARG A 621 -4.88 13.62 3.45
C ARG A 621 -3.53 13.10 2.94
N THR A 622 -2.70 12.49 3.78
CA THR A 622 -1.50 11.79 3.32
C THR A 622 -1.92 10.57 2.51
N ARG A 623 -1.68 10.69 1.21
CA ARG A 623 -1.80 9.68 0.16
C ARG A 623 -1.40 8.30 0.70
N THR A 624 -2.34 7.34 0.78
CA THR A 624 -1.96 5.92 0.72
C THR A 624 -1.03 5.79 -0.50
N PRO A 625 0.22 5.32 -0.33
CA PRO A 625 1.03 4.94 -1.47
C PRO A 625 0.18 4.04 -2.38
N SER A 626 0.29 4.23 -3.69
CA SER A 626 -0.22 3.28 -4.67
C SER A 626 0.04 1.87 -4.18
N ALA A 627 -0.98 0.98 -4.20
CA ALA A 627 -0.92 -0.39 -3.70
C ALA A 627 0.51 -0.95 -3.83
N PRO A 628 1.19 -1.26 -2.72
CA PRO A 628 2.56 -1.68 -2.81
C PRO A 628 2.62 -2.89 -3.72
N LEU A 629 3.58 -2.82 -4.63
CA LEU A 629 4.22 -3.97 -5.24
C LEU A 629 4.10 -5.20 -4.32
N THR A 630 3.21 -6.14 -4.67
CA THR A 630 2.96 -7.36 -3.91
C THR A 630 4.16 -8.26 -4.12
N ALA A 631 5.22 -8.05 -3.34
CA ALA A 631 6.32 -8.99 -3.22
C ALA A 631 6.57 -9.24 -1.74
N SER A 632 6.76 -10.51 -1.37
CA SER A 632 7.13 -10.93 -0.02
C SER A 632 8.26 -11.95 -0.11
N ILE A 633 9.08 -12.00 0.92
CA ILE A 633 10.16 -12.97 1.05
C ILE A 633 9.98 -13.71 2.38
N ALA A 634 9.74 -15.01 2.29
CA ALA A 634 9.70 -15.91 3.42
C ALA A 634 11.02 -16.67 3.48
N ILE A 635 11.80 -16.40 4.52
CA ILE A 635 13.11 -17.00 4.79
C ILE A 635 13.17 -17.28 6.30
N ALA A 636 13.82 -18.37 6.69
CA ALA A 636 14.09 -18.64 8.10
C ALA A 636 14.96 -17.52 8.69
N ASP A 637 14.83 -17.27 9.99
CA ASP A 637 15.61 -16.26 10.69
C ASP A 637 17.06 -16.71 10.95
N HIS A 638 17.41 -17.99 10.74
CA HIS A 638 18.78 -18.46 10.84
C HIS A 638 19.06 -19.68 9.97
N PHE A 639 20.34 -19.85 9.61
CA PHE A 639 20.87 -21.01 8.90
C PHE A 639 22.24 -21.38 9.47
N ARG A 640 22.60 -22.66 9.46
CA ARG A 640 23.93 -23.09 9.92
C ARG A 640 25.01 -22.66 8.92
N ALA A 641 26.20 -22.36 9.41
CA ALA A 641 27.33 -22.06 8.55
C ALA A 641 27.62 -23.24 7.60
N GLY A 642 27.65 -22.96 6.29
CA GLY A 642 27.80 -23.96 5.24
C GLY A 642 26.49 -24.61 4.77
N GLU A 643 25.37 -24.36 5.46
CA GLU A 643 24.04 -24.76 4.99
C GLU A 643 23.55 -23.82 3.87
N PRO A 644 22.96 -24.33 2.79
CA PRO A 644 22.30 -23.49 1.79
C PRO A 644 21.13 -22.72 2.39
N VAL A 645 21.12 -21.40 2.18
CA VAL A 645 20.01 -20.54 2.61
C VAL A 645 18.83 -20.74 1.67
N THR A 646 17.70 -21.18 2.21
CA THR A 646 16.49 -21.44 1.41
C THR A 646 15.36 -20.50 1.79
N GLY A 647 14.53 -20.16 0.81
CA GLY A 647 13.36 -19.31 1.04
C GLY A 647 12.34 -19.38 -0.08
N ILE A 648 11.24 -18.68 0.11
CA ILE A 648 10.14 -18.56 -0.85
C ILE A 648 9.93 -17.09 -1.14
N LEU A 649 10.04 -16.72 -2.40
CA LEU A 649 9.65 -15.42 -2.91
C LEU A 649 8.20 -15.52 -3.40
N ARG A 650 7.34 -14.60 -2.99
CA ARG A 650 6.00 -14.48 -3.56
C ARG A 650 5.87 -13.14 -4.22
N ALA A 651 5.42 -13.10 -5.47
CA ALA A 651 5.11 -11.83 -6.12
C ALA A 651 4.11 -11.99 -7.27
N GLU A 652 3.23 -11.00 -7.43
CA GLU A 652 2.17 -11.02 -8.45
C GLU A 652 2.63 -10.39 -9.77
N GLY A 653 2.47 -11.14 -10.88
CA GLY A 653 2.52 -10.59 -12.24
C GLY A 653 3.86 -10.00 -12.70
N ARG A 654 4.99 -10.34 -12.06
CA ARG A 654 6.32 -9.86 -12.43
C ARG A 654 7.27 -10.99 -12.76
N SER A 655 7.84 -11.01 -13.96
CA SER A 655 8.75 -12.07 -14.41
C SER A 655 10.20 -11.86 -13.97
N ASP A 656 10.57 -10.66 -13.51
CA ASP A 656 11.96 -10.32 -13.21
C ASP A 656 12.14 -9.60 -11.87
N ILE A 657 12.72 -10.31 -10.90
CA ILE A 657 12.96 -9.80 -9.54
C ILE A 657 14.43 -9.98 -9.21
N MET A 658 15.03 -8.96 -8.60
CA MET A 658 16.39 -9.04 -8.09
C MET A 658 16.38 -9.33 -6.60
N LEU A 659 17.20 -10.28 -6.14
CA LEU A 659 17.44 -10.55 -4.74
C LEU A 659 18.83 -10.07 -4.37
N HIS A 660 18.91 -9.06 -3.51
CA HIS A 660 20.16 -8.59 -2.93
C HIS A 660 20.34 -9.21 -1.55
N VAL A 661 21.54 -9.66 -1.23
CA VAL A 661 21.92 -10.00 0.15
C VAL A 661 23.01 -9.06 0.59
N SER A 662 22.81 -8.36 1.71
CA SER A 662 23.79 -7.46 2.31
C SER A 662 24.02 -7.77 3.79
N GLU A 663 25.19 -7.41 4.30
CA GLU A 663 25.43 -7.36 5.74
C GLU A 663 24.65 -6.22 6.38
N VAL A 664 23.89 -6.54 7.42
CA VAL A 664 22.98 -5.59 8.07
C VAL A 664 23.71 -4.43 8.78
N HIS A 665 24.92 -4.68 9.26
CA HIS A 665 25.70 -3.69 10.01
C HIS A 665 26.49 -2.73 9.12
N THR A 666 26.93 -3.20 7.96
CA THR A 666 27.85 -2.46 7.07
C THR A 666 27.18 -2.03 5.77
N ASP A 667 25.95 -2.51 5.50
CA ASP A 667 25.26 -2.45 4.21
C ASP A 667 26.10 -3.04 3.05
N ARG A 668 27.18 -3.78 3.35
CA ARG A 668 28.05 -4.39 2.36
C ARG A 668 27.29 -5.48 1.63
N ARG A 669 27.12 -5.33 0.32
CA ARG A 669 26.47 -6.32 -0.52
C ARG A 669 27.35 -7.58 -0.62
N VAL A 670 26.78 -8.71 -0.23
CA VAL A 670 27.41 -10.04 -0.23
C VAL A 670 27.03 -10.82 -1.48
N LEU A 671 25.79 -10.67 -1.96
CA LEU A 671 25.29 -11.39 -3.13
C LEU A 671 24.21 -10.57 -3.86
N GLU A 672 24.13 -10.75 -5.17
CA GLU A 672 23.06 -10.25 -6.03
C GLU A 672 22.65 -11.39 -6.95
N ARG A 673 21.34 -11.68 -7.02
CA ARG A 673 20.82 -12.78 -7.83
C ARG A 673 19.49 -12.43 -8.45
N ARG A 674 19.42 -12.59 -9.77
CA ARG A 674 18.17 -12.52 -10.52
C ARG A 674 17.33 -13.77 -10.28
N ILE A 675 16.07 -13.59 -9.91
CA ILE A 675 15.08 -14.65 -9.71
C ILE A 675 13.97 -14.45 -10.75
N VAL A 676 13.83 -15.43 -11.65
CA VAL A 676 12.73 -15.48 -12.60
C VAL A 676 11.55 -16.15 -11.91
N LEU A 677 10.44 -15.43 -11.75
CA LEU A 677 9.23 -16.02 -11.19
C LEU A 677 8.65 -17.03 -12.17
N ARG A 678 8.46 -18.27 -11.69
CA ARG A 678 7.79 -19.31 -12.47
C ARG A 678 6.29 -19.39 -12.16
N ASN A 679 5.94 -19.10 -10.90
CA ASN A 679 4.58 -19.07 -10.34
C ASN A 679 4.50 -17.93 -9.30
N ASP A 680 3.30 -17.63 -8.78
CA ASP A 680 3.06 -16.66 -7.69
C ASP A 680 3.89 -16.92 -6.42
N GLN A 681 4.41 -18.15 -6.25
CA GLN A 681 5.41 -18.50 -5.27
C GLN A 681 6.58 -19.22 -5.96
N THR A 682 7.79 -18.69 -5.79
CA THR A 682 9.02 -19.25 -6.37
C THR A 682 10.02 -19.53 -5.25
N PRO A 683 10.36 -20.80 -4.98
CA PRO A 683 11.41 -21.13 -4.02
C PRO A 683 12.78 -20.73 -4.56
N PHE A 684 13.70 -20.38 -3.67
CA PHE A 684 15.09 -20.07 -4.00
C PHE A 684 16.05 -20.71 -2.99
N THR A 685 17.29 -20.92 -3.44
CA THR A 685 18.39 -21.43 -2.62
C THR A 685 19.63 -20.60 -2.90
N LEU A 686 20.29 -20.06 -1.88
CA LEU A 686 21.50 -19.26 -1.95
C LEU A 686 22.65 -19.98 -1.24
N ASN A 687 23.83 -19.97 -1.86
CA ASN A 687 25.07 -20.40 -1.22
C ASN A 687 25.80 -19.13 -0.77
N LEU A 688 25.93 -18.96 0.54
CA LEU A 688 26.57 -17.79 1.16
C LEU A 688 27.88 -18.21 1.86
N PRO A 689 28.80 -17.27 2.12
CA PRO A 689 30.03 -17.58 2.85
C PRO A 689 29.75 -18.22 4.21
N ALA A 690 30.49 -19.28 4.56
CA ALA A 690 30.39 -19.99 5.83
C ALA A 690 31.06 -19.21 6.97
N ALA A 691 30.54 -18.02 7.29
CA ALA A 691 31.04 -17.18 8.37
C ALA A 691 29.96 -17.03 9.47
N PRO A 692 30.09 -17.76 10.59
CA PRO A 692 29.19 -17.63 11.74
C PRO A 692 29.16 -16.20 12.30
N GLY A 693 28.02 -15.80 12.85
CA GLY A 693 27.80 -14.47 13.44
C GLY A 693 27.47 -13.36 12.43
N LEU A 694 27.37 -13.68 11.14
CA LEU A 694 26.91 -12.71 10.14
C LEU A 694 25.40 -12.53 10.23
N LEU A 695 24.97 -11.30 10.53
CA LEU A 695 23.60 -10.85 10.34
C LEU A 695 23.45 -10.26 8.93
N LEU A 696 22.62 -10.91 8.11
CA LEU A 696 22.42 -10.61 6.70
C LEU A 696 20.96 -10.20 6.43
N ARG A 697 20.76 -9.38 5.40
CA ARG A 697 19.46 -8.97 4.88
C ARG A 697 19.29 -9.43 3.45
N ALA A 698 18.23 -10.18 3.19
CA ALA A 698 17.75 -10.49 1.85
C ALA A 698 16.70 -9.45 1.43
N SER A 699 17.04 -8.59 0.48
CA SER A 699 16.18 -7.55 -0.08
C SER A 699 15.68 -7.92 -1.47
N VAL A 700 14.36 -8.00 -1.61
CA VAL A 700 13.67 -8.12 -2.89
C VAL A 700 13.64 -6.74 -3.53
N VAL A 701 14.29 -6.61 -4.68
CA VAL A 701 14.42 -5.36 -5.42
C VAL A 701 13.70 -5.47 -6.75
N VAL A 702 12.83 -4.49 -7.01
CA VAL A 702 12.06 -4.40 -8.24
C VAL A 702 12.16 -2.97 -8.78
N ASP A 703 12.46 -2.83 -10.08
CA ASP A 703 12.71 -1.55 -10.73
C ASP A 703 13.76 -0.70 -9.99
N GLY A 704 14.78 -1.36 -9.43
CA GLY A 704 15.86 -0.73 -8.67
C GLY A 704 15.48 -0.29 -7.24
N ARG A 705 14.28 -0.63 -6.74
CA ARG A 705 13.82 -0.27 -5.39
C ARG A 705 13.55 -1.50 -4.52
N PRO A 706 14.01 -1.53 -3.26
CA PRO A 706 13.63 -2.60 -2.33
C PRO A 706 12.14 -2.51 -2.03
N VAL A 707 11.46 -3.67 -2.12
CA VAL A 707 10.00 -3.79 -1.90
C VAL A 707 9.66 -4.72 -0.75
N ALA A 708 10.55 -5.65 -0.40
CA ALA A 708 10.44 -6.51 0.77
C ALA A 708 11.83 -6.90 1.26
N ASP A 709 12.00 -7.03 2.57
CA ASP A 709 13.27 -7.36 3.20
C ASP A 709 13.08 -8.47 4.23
N ALA A 710 14.10 -9.29 4.40
CA ALA A 710 14.15 -10.28 5.47
C ALA A 710 15.57 -10.49 5.99
N ASP A 711 15.75 -10.32 7.30
CA ASP A 711 17.04 -10.55 7.94
C ASP A 711 17.12 -11.99 8.47
N PHE A 712 18.32 -12.54 8.40
CA PHE A 712 18.66 -13.87 8.89
C PHE A 712 20.12 -13.90 9.37
N MET A 713 20.41 -14.80 10.30
CA MET A 713 21.75 -14.96 10.87
C MET A 713 22.39 -16.28 10.45
N ILE A 714 23.67 -16.25 10.13
CA ILE A 714 24.47 -17.47 9.98
C ILE A 714 24.97 -17.89 11.36
N VAL A 715 24.49 -19.02 11.87
CA VAL A 715 24.87 -19.57 13.17
C VAL A 715 25.98 -20.62 13.03
N PRO A 716 26.78 -20.90 14.08
CA PRO A 716 27.73 -22.01 14.05
C PRO A 716 27.07 -23.35 13.70
N PRO A 717 27.82 -24.30 13.11
CA PRO A 717 27.27 -25.59 12.69
C PRO A 717 26.86 -26.50 13.86
N ASP A 718 27.42 -26.27 15.05
CA ASP A 718 27.15 -27.02 16.28
C ASP A 718 26.51 -26.11 17.34
N PRO A 719 25.27 -26.38 17.80
CA PRO A 719 24.66 -25.62 18.89
C PRO A 719 25.46 -25.73 20.20
N ASP A 720 26.22 -26.81 20.39
CA ASP A 720 27.01 -27.06 21.60
C ASP A 720 28.40 -26.40 21.53
N SER A 721 28.88 -25.97 20.35
CA SER A 721 30.12 -25.19 20.25
C SER A 721 29.95 -23.72 20.66
N LEU A 722 28.76 -23.34 21.11
CA LEU A 722 28.46 -22.08 21.78
C LEU A 722 28.45 -22.22 23.31
N ALA A 723 28.79 -23.40 23.87
CA ALA A 723 28.91 -23.65 25.31
C ALA A 723 30.07 -22.88 25.94
#